data_AF-A0AAN4TEH4-F1
#
_entry.id   AF-A0AAN4TEH4-F1
#
_cell.length_a   1.000
_cell.length_b   1.000
_cell.length_c   1.000
_cell.angle_alpha   90.00
_cell.angle_beta   90.00
_cell.angle_gamma   90.00
#
_symmetry.space_group_name_H-M   'P 1'
#
loop_
_entity.id
_entity.type
_entity.pdbx_description
1 polymer ?
#
loop_
_entity_poly.entity_id
_entity_poly.type
_entity_poly.pdbx_seq_one_letter_code
_entity_poly.pdbx_strand_id
1 'polypeptide(L)'
;MQAQERAKPDATAIYVPGNQTAKAIEEATEAEIPLVVAVAEHVPIHDMLRVHSMLQTQSKTRLVGANCPGIISAIGKCRIGFQPLPCFSPGKIGIVAKSGTLSYETVASTTRAGLGQSLCISMGGDVLAGTSFVDALKVFEEDPDTEGIILVGEIGGTAEIDAAEWIRDYNKRTDNPKPIMALVGGREAPPGRVMGHAGAWIAPGEPDAVAKHRALESAGVTMVDHPEKFGQGMRALLARRTMTSATPISSSIQKRGLHTMRRFPHGSSRVSSWSIHKRSLYVKEFQAVEMLKRKSISVNEAAPSDSDVLLTMTVDRTALSPCIVASTTPDLAQASSARFPFAYKTQKLSSTSPVLEAVASHLHLPETARGKLADLTQALWEIFKEKEAYLLEVWANFSHGEMQVRGACFGFDDAAFRSSGRQEDVHRLRNKDEEVPEEVEAEKDGIVYVKYVSGYKEREASGHWVSLPTLQSTVGADQIVNGAGLAMNTVDALSIHGGHCANFLDTGGKATSETVKSSFRIIRSDPRVKAIFVNIFGGLTRCDMIAEGIIMAFRNLEMNVPVVVRLRGTNEEIGQKMIAESGLPLHAFDSFEDAAKKVISLARSHFCILQFFILHLSPIQLPDLVLIAKNTLTMATNITYHASAVTRSERSALRNQRGLTIWLTGLSASGKSTIAVELEHQLLRDRGVSAYRLDGDNIRFGLNKDLGFSEKDRNENIRRIAEVAKLFADSASIAITSFISPYKADRETARKLHEVPTPGEETGLPFVEVYVDVPVEVAEKRDPKGLYKKAREGVIKEFTGISAPYEAPDKPEVHIKNYDLPVRDAVAQIIAYLDEQGYLPPKKE
;
A
#
# COMPACT_ATOMS: atom_id res chain seq x y z
N MET A 1 -27.33 25.29 -16.97
CA MET A 1 -28.23 26.27 -17.62
C MET A 1 -28.91 27.24 -16.64
N GLN A 2 -29.91 26.83 -15.85
CA GLN A 2 -30.66 27.77 -14.98
C GLN A 2 -29.78 28.58 -14.01
N ALA A 3 -28.75 27.97 -13.42
CA ALA A 3 -27.81 28.67 -12.55
C ALA A 3 -26.98 29.73 -13.31
N GLN A 4 -26.56 29.43 -14.55
CA GLN A 4 -25.82 30.36 -15.41
C GLN A 4 -26.68 31.58 -15.76
N GLU A 5 -27.93 31.35 -16.18
CA GLU A 5 -28.86 32.42 -16.57
C GLU A 5 -29.14 33.40 -15.42
N ARG A 6 -29.27 32.89 -14.19
CA ARG A 6 -29.63 33.69 -13.02
C ARG A 6 -28.43 34.35 -12.34
N ALA A 7 -27.35 33.59 -12.13
CA ALA A 7 -26.24 34.02 -11.28
C ALA A 7 -24.99 34.45 -12.07
N LYS A 8 -24.85 34.04 -13.34
CA LYS A 8 -23.68 34.28 -14.19
C LYS A 8 -22.34 34.03 -13.45
N PRO A 9 -22.16 32.86 -12.82
CA PRO A 9 -20.96 32.56 -12.06
C PRO A 9 -19.71 32.60 -12.94
N ASP A 10 -18.63 33.17 -12.40
CA ASP A 10 -17.29 33.11 -13.01
C ASP A 10 -16.66 31.72 -12.87
N ALA A 11 -17.09 30.94 -11.88
CA ALA A 11 -16.57 29.61 -11.62
C ALA A 11 -17.61 28.66 -10.99
N THR A 12 -17.42 27.36 -11.18
CA THR A 12 -18.17 26.30 -10.52
C THR A 12 -17.24 25.23 -9.94
N ALA A 13 -17.72 24.54 -8.89
CA ALA A 13 -17.03 23.46 -8.21
C ALA A 13 -17.80 22.16 -8.40
N ILE A 14 -17.10 21.08 -8.76
CA ILE A 14 -17.70 19.75 -8.94
C ILE A 14 -17.16 18.80 -7.87
N TYR A 15 -18.05 18.39 -6.95
CA TYR A 15 -17.78 17.46 -5.84
C TYR A 15 -18.69 16.23 -5.93
N VAL A 16 -18.67 15.55 -7.07
CA VAL A 16 -19.47 14.34 -7.32
C VAL A 16 -18.57 13.11 -7.40
N PRO A 17 -19.09 11.88 -7.20
CA PRO A 17 -18.31 10.66 -7.38
C PRO A 17 -17.79 10.51 -8.81
N GLY A 18 -16.67 9.78 -8.99
CA GLY A 18 -15.93 9.69 -10.25
C GLY A 18 -16.77 9.31 -11.48
N ASN A 19 -17.78 8.44 -11.31
CA ASN A 19 -18.69 8.02 -12.37
C ASN A 19 -19.70 9.10 -12.84
N GLN A 20 -19.85 10.18 -12.09
CA GLN A 20 -20.72 11.31 -12.42
C GLN A 20 -19.93 12.55 -12.86
N THR A 21 -18.62 12.57 -12.62
CA THR A 21 -17.78 13.76 -12.81
C THR A 21 -17.76 14.26 -14.24
N ALA A 22 -17.59 13.38 -15.22
CA ALA A 22 -17.53 13.79 -16.62
C ALA A 22 -18.82 14.46 -17.10
N LYS A 23 -19.98 13.87 -16.75
CA LYS A 23 -21.28 14.47 -17.06
C LYS A 23 -21.45 15.83 -16.41
N ALA A 24 -21.02 16.01 -15.16
CA ALA A 24 -21.06 17.30 -14.49
C ALA A 24 -20.17 18.35 -15.18
N ILE A 25 -18.98 17.96 -15.66
CA ILE A 25 -18.09 18.85 -16.42
C ILE A 25 -18.72 19.22 -17.77
N GLU A 26 -19.33 18.26 -18.46
CA GLU A 26 -20.03 18.49 -19.74
C GLU A 26 -21.19 19.47 -19.58
N GLU A 27 -22.04 19.29 -18.56
CA GLU A 27 -23.16 20.20 -18.28
C GLU A 27 -22.67 21.63 -17.95
N ALA A 28 -21.56 21.75 -17.21
CA ALA A 28 -20.95 23.05 -16.91
C ALA A 28 -20.33 23.71 -18.15
N THR A 29 -19.72 22.91 -19.03
CA THR A 29 -19.13 23.35 -20.29
C THR A 29 -20.19 23.77 -21.29
N GLU A 30 -21.30 23.04 -21.40
CA GLU A 30 -22.46 23.39 -22.23
C GLU A 30 -23.12 24.69 -21.73
N ALA A 31 -23.13 24.90 -20.42
CA ALA A 31 -23.57 26.16 -19.82
C ALA A 31 -22.54 27.30 -19.94
N GLU A 32 -21.39 27.07 -20.57
CA GLU A 32 -20.33 28.05 -20.79
C GLU A 32 -19.84 28.72 -19.49
N ILE A 33 -19.79 27.96 -18.38
CA ILE A 33 -19.21 28.47 -17.13
C ILE A 33 -17.71 28.69 -17.35
N PRO A 34 -17.13 29.87 -17.05
CA PRO A 34 -15.75 30.18 -17.44
C PRO A 34 -14.70 29.26 -16.82
N LEU A 35 -14.82 28.97 -15.52
CA LEU A 35 -13.91 28.09 -14.80
C LEU A 35 -14.66 26.93 -14.13
N VAL A 36 -14.26 25.71 -14.45
CA VAL A 36 -14.73 24.50 -13.79
C VAL A 36 -13.59 23.93 -12.96
N VAL A 37 -13.79 23.79 -11.66
CA VAL A 37 -12.85 23.09 -10.77
C VAL A 37 -13.49 21.78 -10.35
N ALA A 38 -13.03 20.69 -10.96
CA ALA A 38 -13.48 19.35 -10.63
C ALA A 38 -12.54 18.72 -9.61
N VAL A 39 -13.16 18.08 -8.61
CA VAL A 39 -12.49 17.49 -7.45
C VAL A 39 -13.10 16.11 -7.25
N ALA A 40 -12.56 15.13 -7.96
CA ALA A 40 -13.01 13.75 -7.94
C ALA A 40 -11.85 12.79 -8.16
N GLU A 41 -11.88 11.66 -7.46
CA GLU A 41 -10.96 10.54 -7.65
C GLU A 41 -11.64 9.44 -8.46
N HIS A 42 -10.84 8.57 -9.09
CA HIS A 42 -11.32 7.43 -9.88
C HIS A 42 -12.27 7.82 -11.03
N VAL A 43 -11.98 8.94 -11.71
CA VAL A 43 -12.65 9.28 -12.97
C VAL A 43 -12.04 8.45 -14.10
N PRO A 44 -12.84 7.72 -14.90
CA PRO A 44 -12.31 6.92 -16.00
C PRO A 44 -11.56 7.76 -17.05
N ILE A 45 -10.43 7.26 -17.54
CA ILE A 45 -9.57 7.92 -18.54
C ILE A 45 -10.36 8.23 -19.82
N HIS A 46 -11.21 7.29 -20.26
CA HIS A 46 -12.03 7.47 -21.46
C HIS A 46 -13.12 8.53 -21.30
N ASP A 47 -13.61 8.74 -20.07
CA ASP A 47 -14.53 9.83 -19.78
C ASP A 47 -13.79 11.18 -19.86
N MET A 48 -12.56 11.25 -19.35
CA MET A 48 -11.71 12.44 -19.47
C MET A 48 -11.28 12.73 -20.92
N LEU A 49 -10.95 11.71 -21.73
CA LEU A 49 -10.69 11.89 -23.17
C LEU A 49 -11.89 12.51 -23.90
N ARG A 50 -13.10 12.11 -23.51
CA ARG A 50 -14.35 12.65 -24.05
C ARG A 50 -14.57 14.09 -23.62
N VAL A 51 -14.36 14.41 -22.35
CA VAL A 51 -14.40 15.77 -21.80
C VAL A 51 -13.39 16.69 -22.51
N HIS A 52 -12.14 16.26 -22.66
CA HIS A 52 -11.11 17.03 -23.37
C HIS A 52 -11.45 17.24 -24.84
N SER A 53 -11.99 16.21 -25.51
CA SER A 53 -12.47 16.33 -26.88
C SER A 53 -13.64 17.33 -27.01
N MET A 54 -14.43 17.56 -25.96
CA MET A 54 -15.45 18.62 -25.92
C MET A 54 -14.82 19.99 -25.64
N LEU A 55 -13.96 20.08 -24.63
CA LEU A 55 -13.29 21.32 -24.24
C LEU A 55 -12.48 21.93 -25.41
N GLN A 56 -11.83 21.10 -26.22
CA GLN A 56 -11.08 21.52 -27.41
C GLN A 56 -11.95 22.13 -28.52
N THR A 57 -13.28 21.97 -28.48
CA THR A 57 -14.19 22.54 -29.49
C THR A 57 -14.68 23.95 -29.16
N GLN A 58 -14.28 24.50 -28.01
CA GLN A 58 -14.75 25.77 -27.49
C GLN A 58 -13.62 26.51 -26.74
N SER A 59 -13.82 27.77 -26.38
CA SER A 59 -12.81 28.61 -25.71
C SER A 59 -13.32 29.36 -24.47
N LYS A 60 -14.56 29.12 -24.06
CA LYS A 60 -15.25 29.81 -22.96
C LYS A 60 -14.96 29.16 -21.60
N THR A 61 -14.88 27.83 -21.54
CA THR A 61 -14.70 27.06 -20.32
C THR A 61 -13.29 26.49 -20.21
N ARG A 62 -12.67 26.66 -19.04
CA ARG A 62 -11.41 26.02 -18.63
C ARG A 62 -11.65 25.04 -17.50
N LEU A 63 -10.84 23.98 -17.45
CA LEU A 63 -10.93 22.93 -16.43
C LEU A 63 -9.69 22.90 -15.54
N VAL A 64 -9.90 22.80 -14.23
CA VAL A 64 -8.90 22.38 -13.24
C VAL A 64 -9.36 21.05 -12.66
N GLY A 65 -8.48 20.05 -12.59
CA GLY A 65 -8.81 18.69 -12.12
C GLY A 65 -8.90 17.65 -13.25
N ALA A 66 -9.65 16.56 -13.08
CA ALA A 66 -10.61 16.31 -12.00
C ALA A 66 -10.00 15.82 -10.68
N ASN A 67 -8.87 15.12 -10.72
CA ASN A 67 -8.19 14.61 -9.53
C ASN A 67 -7.22 15.63 -8.95
N CYS A 68 -7.78 16.69 -8.35
CA CYS A 68 -6.99 17.74 -7.72
C CYS A 68 -7.62 18.24 -6.41
N PRO A 69 -6.80 18.78 -5.49
CA PRO A 69 -7.28 19.58 -4.35
C PRO A 69 -8.13 20.79 -4.70
N GLY A 70 -8.00 21.33 -5.92
CA GLY A 70 -8.62 22.56 -6.40
C GLY A 70 -7.67 23.76 -6.43
N ILE A 71 -8.25 24.97 -6.35
CA ILE A 71 -7.50 26.24 -6.35
C ILE A 71 -7.80 27.10 -5.11
N ILE A 72 -6.84 27.92 -4.71
CA ILE A 72 -7.02 28.87 -3.61
C ILE A 72 -6.24 30.17 -3.87
N SER A 73 -6.95 31.29 -3.88
CA SER A 73 -6.35 32.62 -3.79
C SER A 73 -6.36 33.02 -2.32
N ALA A 74 -5.19 33.00 -1.67
CA ALA A 74 -5.08 33.32 -0.25
C ALA A 74 -5.28 34.82 -0.02
N ILE A 75 -4.82 35.68 -0.93
CA ILE A 75 -5.07 37.13 -0.91
C ILE A 75 -6.55 37.43 -1.12
N GLY A 76 -7.16 36.84 -2.17
CA GLY A 76 -8.57 37.03 -2.51
C GLY A 76 -9.54 36.36 -1.54
N LYS A 77 -9.03 35.62 -0.54
CA LYS A 77 -9.82 34.84 0.43
C LYS A 77 -10.84 33.92 -0.24
N CYS A 78 -10.48 33.36 -1.40
CA CYS A 78 -11.33 32.49 -2.20
C CYS A 78 -10.70 31.11 -2.30
N ARG A 79 -11.50 30.07 -2.00
CA ARG A 79 -11.10 28.67 -2.13
C ARG A 79 -12.18 27.91 -2.89
N ILE A 80 -11.77 27.22 -3.95
CA ILE A 80 -12.58 26.22 -4.64
C ILE A 80 -11.82 24.90 -4.54
N GLY A 81 -12.19 24.06 -3.57
CA GLY A 81 -11.46 22.83 -3.28
C GLY A 81 -11.53 22.43 -1.81
N PHE A 82 -10.70 21.45 -1.44
CA PHE A 82 -10.64 20.88 -0.09
C PHE A 82 -9.29 21.14 0.61
N GLN A 83 -8.50 22.12 0.14
CA GLN A 83 -7.20 22.43 0.71
C GLN A 83 -7.30 22.78 2.21
N PRO A 84 -6.35 22.36 3.06
CA PRO A 84 -6.37 22.58 4.50
C PRO A 84 -6.08 24.04 4.84
N LEU A 85 -7.13 24.85 5.03
CA LEU A 85 -7.04 26.29 5.27
C LEU A 85 -6.03 26.73 6.36
N PRO A 86 -5.86 26.02 7.50
CA PRO A 86 -4.92 26.45 8.54
C PRO A 86 -3.46 26.59 8.08
N CYS A 87 -3.08 25.95 6.98
CA CYS A 87 -1.71 26.02 6.44
C CYS A 87 -1.47 27.24 5.55
N PHE A 88 -2.52 27.95 5.13
CA PHE A 88 -2.44 29.05 4.17
C PHE A 88 -2.40 30.40 4.87
N SER A 89 -1.61 31.31 4.33
CA SER A 89 -1.61 32.72 4.72
C SER A 89 -1.45 33.60 3.49
N PRO A 90 -2.15 34.75 3.39
CA PRO A 90 -1.91 35.71 2.33
C PRO A 90 -0.42 36.08 2.24
N GLY A 91 0.10 36.15 1.02
CA GLY A 91 1.50 36.43 0.76
C GLY A 91 1.78 36.45 -0.72
N LYS A 92 3.01 36.13 -1.12
CA LYS A 92 3.52 36.52 -2.45
C LYS A 92 4.02 35.38 -3.33
N ILE A 93 3.77 34.14 -2.92
CA ILE A 93 4.26 32.96 -3.64
C ILE A 93 3.13 32.29 -4.42
N GLY A 94 3.32 32.20 -5.74
CA GLY A 94 2.48 31.41 -6.62
C GLY A 94 2.94 29.94 -6.60
N ILE A 95 2.01 29.00 -6.42
CA ILE A 95 2.34 27.57 -6.33
C ILE A 95 1.49 26.78 -7.32
N VAL A 96 2.12 25.99 -8.18
CA VAL A 96 1.43 25.00 -9.02
C VAL A 96 1.95 23.59 -8.72
N ALA A 97 1.04 22.64 -8.56
CA ALA A 97 1.40 21.30 -8.13
C ALA A 97 0.54 20.19 -8.75
N LYS A 98 1.20 19.13 -9.24
CA LYS A 98 0.55 17.85 -9.61
C LYS A 98 0.06 17.11 -8.37
N SER A 99 0.94 16.97 -7.39
CA SER A 99 0.64 16.26 -6.15
C SER A 99 -0.03 17.16 -5.10
N GLY A 100 -1.17 16.72 -4.57
CA GLY A 100 -1.88 17.42 -3.51
C GLY A 100 -1.10 17.52 -2.21
N THR A 101 -0.58 16.42 -1.68
CA THR A 101 0.14 16.44 -0.39
C THR A 101 1.45 17.22 -0.47
N LEU A 102 2.23 17.09 -1.56
CA LEU A 102 3.43 17.90 -1.76
C LEU A 102 3.09 19.40 -1.87
N SER A 103 1.92 19.74 -2.44
CA SER A 103 1.46 21.13 -2.49
C SER A 103 1.20 21.69 -1.09
N TYR A 104 0.56 20.92 -0.20
CA TYR A 104 0.27 21.36 1.16
C TYR A 104 1.55 21.55 1.97
N GLU A 105 2.54 20.69 1.76
CA GLU A 105 3.80 20.83 2.46
C GLU A 105 4.61 22.03 1.96
N THR A 106 4.58 22.30 0.65
CA THR A 106 5.14 23.51 0.04
C THR A 106 4.47 24.78 0.59
N VAL A 107 3.14 24.78 0.69
CA VAL A 107 2.35 25.87 1.30
C VAL A 107 2.78 26.08 2.75
N ALA A 108 2.79 25.02 3.57
CA ALA A 108 3.18 25.12 4.97
C ALA A 108 4.63 25.60 5.14
N SER A 109 5.54 25.16 4.26
CA SER A 109 6.95 25.60 4.21
C SER A 109 7.08 27.10 3.94
N THR A 110 6.34 27.62 2.96
CA THR A 110 6.35 29.06 2.60
C THR A 110 5.65 29.93 3.64
N THR A 111 4.56 29.45 4.25
CA THR A 111 3.88 30.11 5.39
C THR A 111 4.82 30.25 6.59
N ARG A 112 5.51 29.17 7.00
CA ARG A 112 6.48 29.22 8.12
C ARG A 112 7.67 30.14 7.84
N ALA A 113 8.05 30.31 6.58
CA ALA A 113 9.09 31.26 6.19
C ALA A 113 8.61 32.72 6.16
N GLY A 114 7.33 32.98 6.45
CA GLY A 114 6.72 34.31 6.43
C GLY A 114 6.46 34.86 5.02
N LEU A 115 6.45 33.99 4.00
CA LEU A 115 6.25 34.40 2.60
C LEU A 115 4.79 34.36 2.18
N GLY A 116 3.99 33.46 2.78
CA GLY A 116 2.60 33.20 2.42
C GLY A 116 2.41 32.86 0.93
N GLN A 117 1.17 32.91 0.45
CA GLN A 117 0.81 32.54 -0.90
C GLN A 117 -0.06 33.62 -1.56
N SER A 118 0.12 33.84 -2.86
CA SER A 118 -0.78 34.66 -3.68
C SER A 118 -1.92 33.77 -4.19
N LEU A 119 -1.55 32.79 -5.02
CA LEU A 119 -2.43 31.82 -5.66
C LEU A 119 -1.79 30.42 -5.65
N CYS A 120 -2.56 29.41 -5.26
CA CYS A 120 -2.16 28.02 -5.38
C CYS A 120 -3.10 27.29 -6.34
N ILE A 121 -2.53 26.67 -7.37
CA ILE A 121 -3.23 25.92 -8.41
C ILE A 121 -2.82 24.45 -8.27
N SER A 122 -3.70 23.61 -7.75
CA SER A 122 -3.48 22.17 -7.84
C SER A 122 -4.01 21.68 -9.17
N MET A 123 -3.11 21.33 -10.09
CA MET A 123 -3.44 20.76 -11.40
C MET A 123 -3.94 19.32 -11.28
N GLY A 124 -3.45 18.59 -10.28
CA GLY A 124 -3.83 17.20 -10.03
C GLY A 124 -2.88 16.17 -10.64
N GLY A 125 -3.00 14.93 -10.16
CA GLY A 125 -2.18 13.80 -10.59
C GLY A 125 -2.78 13.00 -11.74
N ASP A 126 -3.95 13.40 -12.27
CA ASP A 126 -4.61 12.73 -13.38
C ASP A 126 -3.71 12.61 -14.61
N VAL A 127 -3.86 11.50 -15.33
CA VAL A 127 -3.18 11.27 -16.62
C VAL A 127 -3.55 12.37 -17.63
N LEU A 128 -4.79 12.87 -17.57
CA LEU A 128 -5.33 13.89 -18.46
C LEU A 128 -5.82 15.11 -17.65
N ALA A 129 -4.89 15.80 -16.99
CA ALA A 129 -5.21 16.99 -16.20
C ALA A 129 -5.79 18.13 -17.06
N GLY A 130 -6.75 18.87 -16.49
CA GLY A 130 -7.40 20.03 -17.15
C GLY A 130 -6.48 21.26 -17.34
N THR A 131 -5.47 21.41 -16.49
CA THR A 131 -4.58 22.58 -16.45
C THR A 131 -3.12 22.11 -16.42
N SER A 132 -2.26 22.73 -17.24
CA SER A 132 -0.83 22.41 -17.32
C SER A 132 0.05 23.36 -16.48
N PHE A 133 1.33 23.03 -16.32
CA PHE A 133 2.29 23.93 -15.68
C PHE A 133 2.44 25.23 -16.47
N VAL A 134 2.43 25.14 -17.80
CA VAL A 134 2.51 26.30 -18.69
C VAL A 134 1.30 27.22 -18.49
N ASP A 135 0.10 26.67 -18.31
CA ASP A 135 -1.10 27.48 -18.04
C ASP A 135 -0.99 28.22 -16.70
N ALA A 136 -0.50 27.54 -15.66
CA ALA A 136 -0.29 28.16 -14.36
C ALA A 136 0.84 29.21 -14.40
N LEU A 137 1.93 28.94 -15.12
CA LEU A 137 3.05 29.86 -15.30
C LEU A 137 2.61 31.15 -15.98
N LYS A 138 1.77 31.09 -17.01
CA LYS A 138 1.17 32.27 -17.65
C LYS A 138 0.35 33.11 -16.66
N VAL A 139 -0.47 32.44 -15.83
CA VAL A 139 -1.23 33.13 -14.76
C VAL A 139 -0.30 33.80 -13.76
N PHE A 140 0.74 33.10 -13.28
CA PHE A 140 1.68 33.66 -12.31
C PHE A 140 2.59 34.73 -12.89
N GLU A 141 2.87 34.72 -14.18
CA GLU A 141 3.58 35.79 -14.85
C GLU A 141 2.79 37.10 -14.76
N GLU A 142 1.51 37.05 -15.12
CA GLU A 142 0.61 38.20 -15.19
C GLU A 142 0.12 38.66 -13.81
N ASP A 143 0.12 37.78 -12.81
CA ASP A 143 -0.35 38.08 -11.46
C ASP A 143 0.58 39.05 -10.71
N PRO A 144 0.16 40.30 -10.42
CA PRO A 144 1.00 41.30 -9.76
C PRO A 144 1.33 40.94 -8.31
N ASP A 145 0.52 40.10 -7.66
CA ASP A 145 0.73 39.69 -6.27
C ASP A 145 1.77 38.57 -6.14
N THR A 146 2.08 37.88 -7.24
CA THR A 146 3.08 36.82 -7.27
C THR A 146 4.47 37.42 -7.49
N GLU A 147 5.34 37.35 -6.48
CA GLU A 147 6.76 37.74 -6.56
C GLU A 147 7.69 36.54 -6.77
N GLY A 148 7.28 35.31 -6.43
CA GLY A 148 8.07 34.10 -6.61
C GLY A 148 7.19 32.90 -6.93
N ILE A 149 7.71 31.95 -7.70
CA ILE A 149 6.93 30.82 -8.23
C ILE A 149 7.54 29.49 -7.77
N ILE A 150 6.67 28.55 -7.37
CA ILE A 150 7.07 27.18 -7.05
C ILE A 150 6.32 26.18 -7.93
N LEU A 151 7.06 25.27 -8.57
CA LEU A 151 6.51 24.14 -9.32
C LEU A 151 6.77 22.84 -8.57
N VAL A 152 5.72 22.06 -8.35
CA VAL A 152 5.80 20.75 -7.71
C VAL A 152 5.33 19.69 -8.69
N GLY A 153 6.30 19.07 -9.37
CA GLY A 153 6.11 18.02 -10.36
C GLY A 153 6.33 16.62 -9.81
N GLU A 154 6.00 15.64 -10.65
CA GLU A 154 6.19 14.21 -10.38
C GLU A 154 6.34 13.43 -11.69
N ILE A 155 6.56 12.12 -11.61
CA ILE A 155 6.65 11.25 -12.78
C ILE A 155 5.40 11.31 -13.68
N GLY A 156 5.57 10.91 -14.94
CA GLY A 156 4.50 10.83 -15.94
C GLY A 156 4.27 12.11 -16.73
N GLY A 157 4.06 11.99 -18.04
CA GLY A 157 3.90 13.08 -18.99
C GLY A 157 5.17 13.91 -19.22
N THR A 158 5.05 14.97 -20.03
CA THR A 158 6.13 15.91 -20.38
C THR A 158 5.94 17.30 -19.76
N ALA A 159 4.96 17.49 -18.89
CA ALA A 159 4.57 18.81 -18.37
C ALA A 159 5.75 19.62 -17.78
N GLU A 160 6.69 18.97 -17.09
CA GLU A 160 7.91 19.61 -16.57
C GLU A 160 8.90 20.01 -17.67
N ILE A 161 8.97 19.24 -18.77
CA ILE A 161 9.78 19.58 -19.95
C ILE A 161 9.17 20.80 -20.65
N ASP A 162 7.86 20.78 -20.87
CA ASP A 162 7.12 21.87 -21.51
C ASP A 162 7.24 23.16 -20.67
N ALA A 163 7.16 23.03 -19.33
CA ALA A 163 7.42 24.12 -18.40
C ALA A 163 8.87 24.63 -18.50
N ALA A 164 9.86 23.75 -18.59
CA ALA A 164 11.26 24.15 -18.73
C ALA A 164 11.50 24.94 -20.03
N GLU A 165 10.88 24.54 -21.14
CA GLU A 165 10.94 25.28 -22.40
C GLU A 165 10.30 26.66 -22.29
N TRP A 166 9.09 26.73 -21.72
CA TRP A 166 8.41 28.00 -21.46
C TRP A 166 9.24 28.92 -20.54
N ILE A 167 9.86 28.38 -19.49
CA ILE A 167 10.70 29.15 -18.56
C ILE A 167 11.94 29.71 -19.25
N ARG A 168 12.55 28.96 -20.19
CA ARG A 168 13.67 29.49 -20.99
C ARG A 168 13.24 30.67 -21.86
N ASP A 169 12.05 30.59 -22.46
CA ASP A 169 11.49 31.71 -23.21
C ASP A 169 11.19 32.91 -22.29
N TYR A 170 10.51 32.67 -21.18
CA TYR A 170 10.21 33.68 -20.15
C TYR A 170 11.46 34.43 -19.67
N ASN A 171 12.52 33.67 -19.34
CA ASN A 171 13.80 34.23 -18.89
C ASN A 171 14.54 35.01 -19.97
N LYS A 172 14.29 34.74 -21.26
CA LYS A 172 14.87 35.49 -22.38
C LYS A 172 14.08 36.77 -22.69
N ARG A 173 12.76 36.72 -22.59
CA ARG A 173 11.87 37.82 -23.00
C ARG A 173 11.51 38.80 -21.88
N THR A 174 11.90 38.51 -20.64
CA THR A 174 11.57 39.32 -19.46
C THR A 174 12.86 39.82 -18.81
N ASP A 175 12.99 41.13 -18.64
CA ASP A 175 14.20 41.74 -18.05
C ASP A 175 14.43 41.33 -16.59
N ASN A 176 13.35 41.12 -15.86
CA ASN A 176 13.38 40.76 -14.44
C ASN A 176 12.41 39.60 -14.17
N PRO A 177 12.73 38.37 -14.62
CA PRO A 177 11.82 37.22 -14.51
C PRO A 177 11.68 36.81 -13.04
N LYS A 178 10.46 36.55 -12.56
CA LYS A 178 10.19 36.13 -11.17
C LYS A 178 11.03 34.88 -10.81
N PRO A 179 11.67 34.79 -9.63
CA PRO A 179 12.43 33.60 -9.25
C PRO A 179 11.53 32.36 -9.19
N ILE A 180 12.06 31.25 -9.72
CA ILE A 180 11.34 29.98 -9.81
C ILE A 180 12.11 28.91 -9.05
N MET A 181 11.42 28.17 -8.19
CA MET A 181 11.92 26.95 -7.56
C MET A 181 11.09 25.74 -7.99
N ALA A 182 11.69 24.55 -8.00
CA ALA A 182 10.93 23.34 -8.29
C ALA A 182 11.40 22.08 -7.57
N LEU A 183 10.49 21.11 -7.49
CA LEU A 183 10.72 19.73 -7.06
C LEU A 183 10.11 18.79 -8.11
N VAL A 184 10.77 17.68 -8.40
CA VAL A 184 10.21 16.58 -9.19
C VAL A 184 10.38 15.30 -8.40
N GLY A 185 9.27 14.71 -7.96
CA GLY A 185 9.25 13.44 -7.21
C GLY A 185 9.18 12.21 -8.11
N GLY A 186 9.67 11.07 -7.61
CA GLY A 186 9.66 9.76 -8.25
C GLY A 186 10.94 9.42 -9.01
N ARG A 187 12.10 9.85 -8.51
CA ARG A 187 13.41 9.45 -9.07
C ARG A 187 13.68 7.97 -8.87
N GLU A 188 13.26 7.43 -7.74
CA GLU A 188 13.41 6.01 -7.36
C GLU A 188 12.14 5.20 -7.68
N ALA A 189 11.25 5.73 -8.54
CA ALA A 189 10.02 5.04 -8.91
C ALA A 189 10.33 3.86 -9.86
N PRO A 190 9.90 2.63 -9.53
CA PRO A 190 10.20 1.47 -10.35
C PRO A 190 9.56 1.56 -11.74
N PRO A 191 10.29 1.23 -12.83
CA PRO A 191 9.76 1.27 -14.18
C PRO A 191 8.51 0.41 -14.38
N GLY A 192 7.54 0.90 -15.15
CA GLY A 192 6.32 0.17 -15.50
C GLY A 192 5.33 -0.03 -14.35
N ARG A 193 5.55 0.64 -13.20
CA ARG A 193 4.66 0.59 -12.04
C ARG A 193 3.83 1.87 -11.94
N VAL A 194 2.59 1.70 -11.51
CA VAL A 194 1.69 2.80 -11.17
C VAL A 194 1.88 3.17 -9.72
N MET A 195 2.17 4.44 -9.47
CA MET A 195 2.47 5.01 -8.16
C MET A 195 1.26 5.80 -7.65
N GLY A 196 0.77 5.39 -6.49
CA GLY A 196 -0.35 5.99 -5.78
C GLY A 196 -1.71 5.94 -6.48
N HIS A 197 -2.72 6.46 -5.79
CA HIS A 197 -4.13 6.34 -6.20
C HIS A 197 -4.51 7.20 -7.41
N ALA A 198 -3.75 8.26 -7.65
CA ALA A 198 -3.95 9.16 -8.78
C ALA A 198 -3.42 8.59 -10.10
N GLY A 199 -2.73 7.45 -10.07
CA GLY A 199 -2.23 6.81 -11.29
C GLY A 199 -0.99 7.48 -11.86
N ALA A 200 -0.03 7.87 -11.02
CA ALA A 200 1.23 8.44 -11.51
C ALA A 200 2.13 7.31 -12.04
N TRP A 201 2.37 7.26 -13.35
CA TRP A 201 3.24 6.28 -13.99
C TRP A 201 3.96 6.90 -15.18
N ILE A 202 5.09 6.32 -15.58
CA ILE A 202 5.85 6.74 -16.76
C ILE A 202 5.38 5.91 -17.95
N ALA A 203 4.77 6.57 -18.94
CA ALA A 203 4.39 5.90 -20.16
C ALA A 203 5.60 5.64 -21.07
N PRO A 204 5.55 4.58 -21.90
CA PRO A 204 6.39 4.42 -23.08
C PRO A 204 6.90 5.73 -23.73
N GLY A 205 8.22 5.92 -23.73
CA GLY A 205 8.89 7.07 -24.34
C GLY A 205 8.75 8.41 -23.58
N GLU A 206 8.14 8.44 -22.39
CA GLU A 206 8.12 9.64 -21.53
C GLU A 206 9.45 9.84 -20.82
N PRO A 207 9.85 11.09 -20.53
CA PRO A 207 11.03 11.38 -19.74
C PRO A 207 10.85 10.92 -18.30
N ASP A 208 11.91 10.34 -17.72
CA ASP A 208 11.95 10.02 -16.30
C ASP A 208 12.08 11.29 -15.41
N ALA A 209 11.96 11.11 -14.10
CA ALA A 209 12.06 12.22 -13.15
C ALA A 209 13.44 12.92 -13.17
N VAL A 210 14.52 12.21 -13.51
CA VAL A 210 15.88 12.76 -13.58
C VAL A 210 16.02 13.69 -14.79
N ALA A 211 15.52 13.27 -15.95
CA ALA A 211 15.48 14.06 -17.17
C ALA A 211 14.64 15.33 -16.98
N LYS A 212 13.47 15.21 -16.35
CA LYS A 212 12.62 16.36 -15.98
C LYS A 212 13.32 17.34 -15.04
N HIS A 213 13.98 16.82 -14.00
CA HIS A 213 14.75 17.64 -13.07
C HIS A 213 15.86 18.43 -13.79
N ARG A 214 16.65 17.75 -14.63
CA ARG A 214 17.72 18.38 -15.41
C ARG A 214 17.19 19.43 -16.39
N ALA A 215 16.03 19.18 -17.00
CA ALA A 215 15.42 20.12 -17.94
C ALA A 215 15.05 21.45 -17.25
N LEU A 216 14.41 21.37 -16.07
CA LEU A 216 14.06 22.54 -15.26
C LEU A 216 15.30 23.25 -14.72
N GLU A 217 16.27 22.51 -14.18
CA GLU A 217 17.54 23.06 -13.71
C GLU A 217 18.27 23.83 -14.82
N SER A 218 18.36 23.23 -16.01
CA SER A 218 18.95 23.86 -17.20
C SER A 218 18.16 25.05 -17.73
N ALA A 219 16.89 25.21 -17.34
CA ALA A 219 16.07 26.38 -17.63
C ALA A 219 16.32 27.54 -16.64
N GLY A 220 17.15 27.35 -15.61
CA GLY A 220 17.45 28.34 -14.59
C GLY A 220 16.57 28.23 -13.34
N VAL A 221 15.84 27.12 -13.18
CA VAL A 221 15.00 26.87 -11.99
C VAL A 221 15.88 26.37 -10.84
N THR A 222 15.67 26.92 -9.64
CA THR A 222 16.35 26.41 -8.43
C THR A 222 15.66 25.15 -7.94
N MET A 223 16.35 24.01 -8.05
CA MET A 223 15.79 22.74 -7.64
C MET A 223 15.97 22.45 -6.15
N VAL A 224 15.00 21.79 -5.53
CA VAL A 224 15.09 21.21 -4.18
C VAL A 224 14.82 19.71 -4.22
N ASP A 225 15.23 19.01 -3.17
CA ASP A 225 15.03 17.57 -2.97
C ASP A 225 13.85 17.24 -2.05
N HIS A 226 13.35 18.21 -1.27
CA HIS A 226 12.21 18.05 -0.38
C HIS A 226 11.44 19.38 -0.16
N PRO A 227 10.09 19.38 -0.03
CA PRO A 227 9.29 20.60 0.10
C PRO A 227 9.64 21.51 1.28
N GLU A 228 10.20 20.95 2.36
CA GLU A 228 10.59 21.75 3.53
C GLU A 228 11.63 22.84 3.22
N LYS A 229 12.37 22.71 2.12
CA LYS A 229 13.40 23.66 1.70
C LYS A 229 12.84 24.86 0.92
N PHE A 230 11.61 24.79 0.43
CA PHE A 230 11.03 25.85 -0.41
C PHE A 230 10.94 27.20 0.29
N GLY A 231 10.43 27.26 1.52
CA GLY A 231 10.24 28.53 2.23
C GLY A 231 11.56 29.28 2.42
N GLN A 232 12.58 28.59 2.94
CA GLN A 232 13.89 29.21 3.16
C GLN A 232 14.63 29.52 1.86
N GLY A 233 14.57 28.60 0.87
CA GLY A 233 15.19 28.81 -0.43
C GLY A 233 14.59 30.01 -1.16
N MET A 234 13.26 30.15 -1.17
CA MET A 234 12.58 31.24 -1.85
C MET A 234 12.86 32.58 -1.15
N ARG A 235 12.89 32.58 0.19
CA ARG A 235 13.28 33.77 0.98
C ARG A 235 14.68 34.25 0.62
N ALA A 236 15.63 33.33 0.47
CA ALA A 236 17.00 33.66 0.05
C ALA A 236 17.06 34.21 -1.39
N LEU A 237 16.29 33.63 -2.32
CA LEU A 237 16.22 34.11 -3.71
C LEU A 237 15.64 35.52 -3.81
N LEU A 238 14.54 35.79 -3.11
CA LEU A 238 13.91 37.11 -3.09
C LEU A 238 14.83 38.16 -2.46
N ALA A 239 15.53 37.84 -1.36
CA ALA A 239 16.47 38.76 -0.72
C ALA A 239 17.65 39.14 -1.64
N ARG A 240 18.19 38.19 -2.41
CA ARG A 240 19.28 38.46 -3.38
C ARG A 240 18.84 39.41 -4.49
N ARG A 241 17.56 39.38 -4.88
CA ARG A 241 16.98 40.26 -5.90
C ARG A 241 16.85 41.71 -5.41
N THR A 242 16.49 41.90 -4.14
CA THR A 242 16.46 43.24 -3.52
C THR A 242 17.86 43.85 -3.41
N MET A 243 18.90 43.03 -3.23
CA MET A 243 20.29 43.50 -3.15
C MET A 243 20.92 43.80 -4.53
N THR A 244 20.58 43.04 -5.57
CA THR A 244 21.08 43.25 -6.94
C THR A 244 20.45 44.45 -7.64
N SER A 245 19.24 44.87 -7.24
CA SER A 245 18.66 46.14 -7.68
C SER A 245 19.26 47.38 -6.99
N ALA A 246 20.11 47.20 -5.97
CA ALA A 246 20.69 48.29 -5.18
C ALA A 246 22.17 48.61 -5.53
N THR A 247 22.81 47.95 -6.51
CA THR A 247 24.24 48.19 -6.81
C THR A 247 24.58 48.06 -8.30
N PRO A 248 25.25 49.03 -8.95
CA PRO A 248 25.74 48.86 -10.31
C PRO A 248 27.15 48.22 -10.37
N ILE A 249 27.25 47.16 -11.19
CA ILE A 249 28.38 46.64 -11.98
C ILE A 249 29.64 46.12 -11.26
N SER A 250 30.02 44.84 -11.50
CA SER A 250 31.26 44.46 -12.25
C SER A 250 31.71 42.99 -12.06
N SER A 251 32.13 42.41 -13.19
CA SER A 251 33.13 41.33 -13.38
C SER A 251 32.66 39.87 -13.55
N SER A 252 33.00 39.39 -14.75
CA SER A 252 32.91 38.07 -15.34
C SER A 252 33.97 37.10 -14.80
N ILE A 253 33.60 35.85 -14.48
CA ILE A 253 34.55 34.73 -14.43
C ILE A 253 33.94 33.50 -15.12
N GLN A 254 34.55 33.15 -16.25
CA GLN A 254 34.32 31.98 -17.09
C GLN A 254 35.01 30.74 -16.48
N LYS A 255 34.35 29.57 -16.46
CA LYS A 255 35.05 28.28 -16.34
C LYS A 255 34.47 27.22 -17.29
N ARG A 256 35.33 26.72 -18.19
CA ARG A 256 35.14 25.56 -19.08
C ARG A 256 35.55 24.26 -18.37
N GLY A 257 34.91 23.14 -18.71
CA GLY A 257 35.32 21.78 -18.33
C GLY A 257 35.04 20.78 -19.45
N LEU A 258 36.01 19.92 -19.75
CA LEU A 258 36.18 19.12 -20.97
C LEU A 258 35.46 17.75 -20.93
N HIS A 259 35.00 17.30 -22.10
CA HIS A 259 34.51 15.94 -22.38
C HIS A 259 35.66 14.98 -22.74
N THR A 260 35.63 13.75 -22.24
CA THR A 260 36.36 12.61 -22.81
C THR A 260 35.48 11.36 -22.83
N MET A 261 35.22 10.86 -24.05
CA MET A 261 34.53 9.59 -24.33
C MET A 261 35.50 8.40 -24.25
N ARG A 262 35.05 7.27 -23.73
CA ARG A 262 35.68 5.95 -23.94
C ARG A 262 34.63 4.94 -24.44
N ARG A 263 34.93 4.29 -25.57
CA ARG A 263 34.19 3.16 -26.15
C ARG A 263 34.66 1.84 -25.52
N PHE A 264 33.73 0.91 -25.29
CA PHE A 264 34.01 -0.52 -25.06
C PHE A 264 33.04 -1.41 -25.89
N PRO A 265 33.41 -2.66 -26.19
CA PRO A 265 32.91 -3.44 -27.34
C PRO A 265 31.71 -4.35 -27.04
N HIS A 266 31.05 -4.76 -28.13
CA HIS A 266 29.89 -5.64 -28.21
C HIS A 266 30.11 -7.04 -27.63
N GLY A 267 29.15 -7.50 -26.83
CA GLY A 267 28.94 -8.90 -26.49
C GLY A 267 27.47 -9.27 -26.62
N SER A 268 27.15 -10.21 -27.52
CA SER A 268 25.80 -10.77 -27.64
C SER A 268 25.52 -11.73 -26.47
N SER A 269 24.32 -11.72 -25.88
CA SER A 269 23.63 -12.97 -25.54
C SER A 269 22.19 -12.78 -25.03
N ARG A 270 21.32 -13.60 -25.65
CA ARG A 270 20.24 -14.43 -25.10
C ARG A 270 19.31 -13.84 -24.03
N VAL A 271 18.09 -13.58 -24.49
CA VAL A 271 16.88 -13.30 -23.72
C VAL A 271 16.49 -14.52 -22.87
N SER A 272 16.34 -14.31 -21.56
CA SER A 272 15.55 -15.18 -20.69
C SER A 272 14.31 -14.40 -20.26
N SER A 273 13.17 -15.07 -20.26
CA SER A 273 11.84 -14.56 -19.92
C SER A 273 11.77 -14.09 -18.46
N TRP A 274 11.29 -12.87 -18.23
CA TRP A 274 10.98 -12.36 -16.88
C TRP A 274 9.55 -11.82 -16.82
N SER A 275 8.81 -12.30 -15.82
CA SER A 275 7.48 -11.84 -15.43
C SER A 275 7.59 -10.53 -14.65
N ILE A 276 7.09 -9.44 -15.23
CA ILE A 276 7.03 -8.11 -14.62
C ILE A 276 5.65 -7.93 -14.00
N HIS A 277 5.55 -7.83 -12.66
CA HIS A 277 4.30 -7.49 -11.98
C HIS A 277 3.98 -6.01 -12.15
N LYS A 278 2.85 -5.70 -12.79
CA LYS A 278 2.35 -4.35 -13.01
C LYS A 278 0.99 -4.19 -12.33
N ARG A 279 0.80 -3.10 -11.58
CA ARG A 279 -0.41 -2.79 -10.80
C ARG A 279 -1.45 -2.02 -11.61
N SER A 280 -1.66 -2.51 -12.82
CA SER A 280 -2.77 -2.15 -13.69
C SER A 280 -3.38 -3.46 -14.13
N LEU A 281 -4.65 -3.47 -14.55
CA LEU A 281 -5.25 -4.67 -15.10
C LEU A 281 -4.57 -4.98 -16.44
N TYR A 282 -3.43 -5.66 -16.39
CA TYR A 282 -2.79 -6.25 -17.54
C TYR A 282 -3.36 -7.63 -17.74
N VAL A 283 -3.89 -7.86 -18.93
CA VAL A 283 -4.24 -9.22 -19.32
C VAL A 283 -2.96 -9.95 -19.71
N LYS A 284 -2.96 -11.27 -19.53
CA LYS A 284 -1.84 -12.11 -19.97
C LYS A 284 -1.65 -11.98 -21.47
N GLU A 285 -0.43 -12.18 -21.96
CA GLU A 285 -0.11 -12.03 -23.38
C GLU A 285 -1.05 -12.85 -24.28
N PHE A 286 -1.33 -14.11 -23.93
CA PHE A 286 -2.28 -14.93 -24.70
C PHE A 286 -3.70 -14.36 -24.74
N GLN A 287 -4.13 -13.63 -23.71
CA GLN A 287 -5.43 -12.97 -23.66
C GLN A 287 -5.44 -11.72 -24.55
N ALA A 288 -4.35 -10.94 -24.55
CA ALA A 288 -4.18 -9.81 -25.46
C ALA A 288 -4.17 -10.28 -26.93
N VAL A 289 -3.43 -11.35 -27.21
CA VAL A 289 -3.39 -12.01 -28.52
C VAL A 289 -4.77 -12.51 -28.95
N GLU A 290 -5.55 -13.10 -28.03
CA GLU A 290 -6.92 -13.53 -28.30
C GLU A 290 -7.85 -12.35 -28.64
N MET A 291 -7.69 -11.20 -27.98
CA MET A 291 -8.43 -9.97 -28.33
C MET A 291 -8.08 -9.49 -29.75
N LEU A 292 -6.81 -9.57 -30.16
CA LEU A 292 -6.38 -9.26 -31.53
C LEU A 292 -6.97 -10.24 -32.56
N LYS A 293 -6.94 -11.55 -32.27
CA LYS A 293 -7.51 -12.58 -33.15
C LYS A 293 -9.01 -12.38 -33.39
N ARG A 294 -9.76 -11.97 -32.36
CA ARG A 294 -11.20 -11.63 -32.48
C ARG A 294 -11.46 -10.42 -33.37
N LYS A 295 -10.48 -9.54 -33.53
CA LYS A 295 -10.49 -8.42 -34.50
C LYS A 295 -9.86 -8.79 -35.85
N SER A 296 -9.75 -10.09 -36.15
CA SER A 296 -9.22 -10.64 -37.40
C SER A 296 -7.75 -10.27 -37.68
N ILE A 297 -6.96 -9.98 -36.64
CA ILE A 297 -5.51 -9.78 -36.76
C ILE A 297 -4.82 -11.13 -36.63
N SER A 298 -4.10 -11.52 -37.68
CA SER A 298 -3.25 -12.73 -37.66
C SER A 298 -2.07 -12.54 -36.70
N VAL A 299 -1.91 -13.47 -35.77
CA VAL A 299 -0.82 -13.47 -34.79
C VAL A 299 0.05 -14.70 -35.01
N ASN A 300 1.37 -14.50 -35.07
CA ASN A 300 2.37 -15.56 -35.18
C ASN A 300 3.40 -15.36 -34.07
N GLU A 301 3.12 -16.00 -32.94
CA GLU A 301 3.93 -15.94 -31.72
C GLU A 301 5.34 -16.49 -32.02
N ALA A 302 6.31 -15.58 -32.08
CA ALA A 302 7.74 -15.89 -32.19
C ALA A 302 8.52 -14.87 -31.37
N ALA A 303 9.73 -15.22 -30.96
CA ALA A 303 10.57 -14.30 -30.19
C ALA A 303 10.80 -12.99 -30.97
N PRO A 304 10.75 -11.82 -30.30
CA PRO A 304 11.02 -10.54 -30.94
C PRO A 304 12.41 -10.54 -31.60
N SER A 305 12.47 -9.95 -32.79
CA SER A 305 13.69 -9.75 -33.57
C SER A 305 14.05 -8.26 -33.59
N ASP A 306 15.32 -7.93 -33.88
CA ASP A 306 15.75 -6.54 -34.04
C ASP A 306 15.06 -5.83 -35.22
N SER A 307 14.40 -6.58 -36.11
CA SER A 307 13.61 -6.02 -37.23
C SER A 307 12.16 -5.70 -36.86
N ASP A 308 11.74 -5.99 -35.62
CA ASP A 308 10.39 -5.71 -35.17
C ASP A 308 10.25 -4.26 -34.74
N VAL A 309 9.10 -3.69 -35.07
CA VAL A 309 8.68 -2.37 -34.61
C VAL A 309 7.75 -2.53 -33.41
N LEU A 310 7.72 -1.52 -32.55
CA LEU A 310 6.78 -1.45 -31.43
C LEU A 310 5.73 -0.38 -31.72
N LEU A 311 4.48 -0.80 -31.77
CA LEU A 311 3.31 0.06 -31.90
C LEU A 311 2.56 0.06 -30.58
N THR A 312 2.22 1.25 -30.09
CA THR A 312 1.51 1.43 -28.83
C THR A 312 0.32 2.37 -29.03
N MET A 313 -0.90 1.90 -28.72
CA MET A 313 -2.07 2.77 -28.58
C MET A 313 -2.20 3.21 -27.13
N THR A 314 -2.16 4.51 -26.87
CA THR A 314 -2.17 5.08 -25.51
C THR A 314 -2.80 6.47 -25.53
N VAL A 315 -2.66 7.21 -24.44
CA VAL A 315 -3.04 8.63 -24.34
C VAL A 315 -1.82 9.54 -24.38
N ASP A 316 -1.94 10.67 -25.06
CA ASP A 316 -0.98 11.77 -24.99
C ASP A 316 -1.47 12.81 -23.99
N ARG A 317 -0.69 13.01 -22.93
CA ARG A 317 -1.06 13.88 -21.81
C ARG A 317 -0.95 15.37 -22.14
N THR A 318 -0.19 15.73 -23.16
CA THR A 318 0.00 17.11 -23.60
C THR A 318 -1.04 17.48 -24.65
N ALA A 319 -1.30 16.59 -25.60
CA ALA A 319 -2.37 16.76 -26.58
C ALA A 319 -3.78 16.49 -26.02
N LEU A 320 -3.85 15.88 -24.82
CA LEU A 320 -5.10 15.52 -24.13
C LEU A 320 -6.02 14.67 -25.00
N SER A 321 -5.43 13.72 -25.73
CA SER A 321 -6.11 12.89 -26.74
C SER A 321 -5.53 11.47 -26.81
N PRO A 322 -6.19 10.53 -27.51
CA PRO A 322 -5.53 9.29 -27.92
C PRO A 322 -4.29 9.55 -28.76
N CYS A 323 -3.38 8.57 -28.76
CA CYS A 323 -2.09 8.66 -29.42
C CYS A 323 -1.57 7.29 -29.84
N ILE A 324 -0.97 7.25 -31.03
CA ILE A 324 -0.15 6.13 -31.46
C ILE A 324 1.30 6.50 -31.15
N VAL A 325 1.99 5.70 -30.34
CA VAL A 325 3.44 5.76 -30.19
C VAL A 325 4.05 4.67 -31.06
N ALA A 326 4.95 5.05 -31.95
CA ALA A 326 5.60 4.12 -32.87
C ALA A 326 7.12 4.18 -32.67
N SER A 327 7.74 3.01 -32.47
CA SER A 327 9.19 2.86 -32.40
C SER A 327 9.71 2.01 -33.54
N THR A 328 10.81 2.44 -34.16
CA THR A 328 11.51 1.69 -35.22
C THR A 328 12.25 0.46 -34.69
N THR A 329 12.30 0.30 -33.37
CA THR A 329 12.94 -0.81 -32.67
C THR A 329 11.93 -1.52 -31.75
N PRO A 330 12.24 -2.74 -31.26
CA PRO A 330 11.36 -3.47 -30.35
C PRO A 330 11.23 -2.82 -28.97
N ASP A 331 11.96 -1.73 -28.74
CA ASP A 331 12.03 -0.98 -27.50
C ASP A 331 11.62 0.49 -27.67
N LEU A 332 11.22 1.12 -26.57
CA LEU A 332 10.76 2.51 -26.55
C LEU A 332 11.90 3.48 -26.19
N ALA A 333 13.07 3.29 -26.81
CA ALA A 333 14.13 4.28 -26.66
C ALA A 333 13.63 5.63 -27.22
N GLN A 334 13.85 6.72 -26.48
CA GLN A 334 13.33 8.04 -26.84
C GLN A 334 13.82 8.50 -28.22
N ALA A 335 14.99 8.04 -28.66
CA ALA A 335 15.56 8.37 -29.96
C ALA A 335 14.92 7.65 -31.15
N SER A 336 14.28 6.49 -30.93
CA SER A 336 13.64 5.67 -31.98
C SER A 336 12.11 5.78 -32.00
N SER A 337 11.53 6.44 -31.00
CA SER A 337 10.08 6.55 -30.82
C SER A 337 9.53 7.94 -31.14
N ALA A 338 8.32 7.99 -31.70
CA ALA A 338 7.57 9.21 -31.96
C ALA A 338 6.10 9.05 -31.57
N ARG A 339 5.44 10.18 -31.25
CA ARG A 339 4.04 10.25 -30.81
C ARG A 339 3.17 10.89 -31.88
N PHE A 340 2.02 10.29 -32.14
CA PHE A 340 1.06 10.70 -33.15
C PHE A 340 -0.34 10.82 -32.51
N PRO A 341 -0.64 11.95 -31.84
CA PRO A 341 -1.94 12.18 -31.26
C PRO A 341 -3.02 12.34 -32.34
N PHE A 342 -4.24 11.89 -32.05
CA PHE A 342 -5.39 12.02 -32.94
C PHE A 342 -6.69 12.22 -32.17
N ALA A 343 -7.75 12.70 -32.84
CA ALA A 343 -9.00 13.09 -32.19
C ALA A 343 -9.75 11.87 -31.60
N TYR A 344 -10.25 11.99 -30.37
CA TYR A 344 -11.03 10.92 -29.70
C TYR A 344 -12.31 10.52 -30.46
N LYS A 345 -12.91 11.47 -31.20
CA LYS A 345 -14.10 11.25 -32.04
C LYS A 345 -13.82 10.46 -33.32
N THR A 346 -12.56 10.09 -33.59
CA THR A 346 -12.18 9.31 -34.78
C THR A 346 -12.96 8.00 -34.82
N GLN A 347 -13.63 7.75 -35.95
CA GLN A 347 -14.39 6.52 -36.18
C GLN A 347 -13.54 5.44 -36.86
N LYS A 348 -12.69 5.84 -37.82
CA LYS A 348 -11.86 4.92 -38.61
C LYS A 348 -10.47 5.49 -38.84
N LEU A 349 -9.45 4.66 -38.59
CA LEU A 349 -8.05 4.89 -38.94
C LEU A 349 -7.77 4.23 -40.30
N SER A 350 -8.15 4.89 -41.40
CA SER A 350 -7.86 4.39 -42.75
C SER A 350 -6.40 4.54 -43.12
N SER A 351 -5.92 3.75 -44.08
CA SER A 351 -4.57 3.84 -44.64
C SER A 351 -4.21 5.21 -45.24
N THR A 352 -5.21 6.04 -45.51
CA THR A 352 -5.11 7.42 -46.00
C THR A 352 -5.27 8.48 -44.92
N SER A 353 -5.38 8.08 -43.65
CA SER A 353 -5.50 9.04 -42.56
C SER A 353 -4.14 9.71 -42.30
N PRO A 354 -4.10 11.04 -42.09
CA PRO A 354 -2.83 11.77 -41.90
C PRO A 354 -1.97 11.20 -40.75
N VAL A 355 -2.62 10.72 -39.69
CA VAL A 355 -1.93 10.10 -38.54
C VAL A 355 -1.21 8.81 -38.95
N LEU A 356 -1.82 7.95 -39.78
CA LEU A 356 -1.18 6.71 -40.22
C LEU A 356 -0.13 6.93 -41.30
N GLU A 357 -0.28 7.95 -42.14
CA GLU A 357 0.78 8.36 -43.06
C GLU A 357 2.03 8.79 -42.29
N ALA A 358 1.86 9.57 -41.21
CA ALA A 358 2.95 10.00 -40.35
C ALA A 358 3.61 8.81 -39.61
N VAL A 359 2.81 7.89 -39.06
CA VAL A 359 3.30 6.65 -38.43
C VAL A 359 4.08 5.79 -39.43
N ALA A 360 3.54 5.55 -40.62
CA ALA A 360 4.20 4.75 -41.64
C ALA A 360 5.51 5.39 -42.11
N SER A 361 5.53 6.72 -42.24
CA SER A 361 6.74 7.48 -42.59
C SER A 361 7.81 7.34 -41.52
N HIS A 362 7.46 7.47 -40.23
CA HIS A 362 8.38 7.31 -39.11
C HIS A 362 8.96 5.90 -39.02
N LEU A 363 8.11 4.89 -39.23
CA LEU A 363 8.53 3.49 -39.23
C LEU A 363 9.24 3.05 -40.53
N HIS A 364 9.39 3.96 -41.50
CA HIS A 364 9.97 3.68 -42.82
C HIS A 364 9.30 2.51 -43.55
N LEU A 365 7.98 2.38 -43.41
CA LEU A 365 7.22 1.28 -43.99
C LEU A 365 6.94 1.51 -45.49
N PRO A 366 7.04 0.45 -46.32
CA PRO A 366 6.66 0.55 -47.73
C PRO A 366 5.16 0.77 -47.89
N GLU A 367 4.74 1.30 -49.04
CA GLU A 367 3.33 1.58 -49.33
C GLU A 367 2.45 0.32 -49.23
N THR A 368 3.00 -0.85 -49.60
CA THR A 368 2.34 -2.15 -49.49
C THR A 368 1.99 -2.54 -48.05
N ALA A 369 2.70 -2.03 -47.04
CA ALA A 369 2.44 -2.32 -45.64
C ALA A 369 1.38 -1.39 -45.01
N ARG A 370 1.02 -0.27 -45.67
CA ARG A 370 0.09 0.73 -45.12
C ARG A 370 -1.31 0.17 -44.84
N GLY A 371 -1.80 -0.72 -45.70
CA GLY A 371 -3.08 -1.39 -45.49
C GLY A 371 -3.09 -2.22 -44.21
N LYS A 372 -2.02 -2.98 -43.96
CA LYS A 372 -1.87 -3.81 -42.76
C LYS A 372 -1.67 -2.99 -41.49
N LEU A 373 -0.90 -1.90 -41.58
CA LEU A 373 -0.78 -0.94 -40.48
C LEU A 373 -2.15 -0.36 -40.11
N ALA A 374 -2.98 -0.01 -41.10
CA ALA A 374 -4.34 0.48 -40.88
C ALA A 374 -5.23 -0.57 -40.23
N ASP A 375 -5.19 -1.83 -40.70
CA ASP A 375 -5.94 -2.93 -40.09
C ASP A 375 -5.57 -3.12 -38.61
N LEU A 376 -4.27 -3.18 -38.29
CA LEU A 376 -3.79 -3.35 -36.91
C LEU A 376 -4.14 -2.16 -36.01
N THR A 377 -3.89 -0.93 -36.47
CA THR A 377 -4.17 0.27 -35.66
C THR A 377 -5.66 0.50 -35.48
N GLN A 378 -6.50 0.15 -36.47
CA GLN A 378 -7.95 0.14 -36.32
C GLN A 378 -8.40 -0.90 -35.29
N ALA A 379 -7.87 -2.13 -35.34
CA ALA A 379 -8.18 -3.16 -34.35
C ALA A 379 -7.79 -2.72 -32.92
N LEU A 380 -6.60 -2.12 -32.77
CA LEU A 380 -6.15 -1.55 -31.51
C LEU A 380 -7.06 -0.40 -31.05
N TRP A 381 -7.47 0.49 -31.94
CA TRP A 381 -8.37 1.60 -31.62
C TRP A 381 -9.75 1.12 -31.15
N GLU A 382 -10.29 0.09 -31.79
CA GLU A 382 -11.55 -0.53 -31.36
C GLU A 382 -11.43 -1.15 -29.99
N ILE A 383 -10.39 -1.95 -29.73
CA ILE A 383 -10.13 -2.53 -28.40
C ILE A 383 -9.96 -1.41 -27.37
N PHE A 384 -9.19 -0.37 -27.71
CA PHE A 384 -8.91 0.76 -26.84
C PHE A 384 -10.21 1.42 -26.37
N LYS A 385 -11.14 1.72 -27.30
CA LYS A 385 -12.44 2.33 -26.94
C LYS A 385 -13.43 1.36 -26.30
N GLU A 386 -13.58 0.15 -26.83
CA GLU A 386 -14.58 -0.81 -26.36
C GLU A 386 -14.26 -1.30 -24.94
N LYS A 387 -12.97 -1.50 -24.65
CA LYS A 387 -12.49 -2.05 -23.38
C LYS A 387 -11.90 -1.03 -22.43
N GLU A 388 -11.97 0.25 -22.80
CA GLU A 388 -11.43 1.37 -22.02
C GLU A 388 -9.97 1.13 -21.61
N ALA A 389 -9.16 0.77 -22.61
CA ALA A 389 -7.74 0.55 -22.40
C ALA A 389 -7.02 1.88 -22.22
N TYR A 390 -5.99 1.91 -21.39
CA TYR A 390 -5.10 3.08 -21.33
C TYR A 390 -3.78 2.81 -22.06
N LEU A 391 -3.46 1.54 -22.35
CA LEU A 391 -2.22 1.13 -23.01
C LEU A 391 -2.43 -0.18 -23.77
N LEU A 392 -2.14 -0.20 -25.07
CA LEU A 392 -2.08 -1.41 -25.88
C LEU A 392 -0.77 -1.46 -26.65
N GLU A 393 0.18 -2.27 -26.22
CA GLU A 393 1.48 -2.47 -26.86
C GLU A 393 1.46 -3.71 -27.75
N VAL A 394 2.01 -3.59 -28.96
CA VAL A 394 2.14 -4.69 -29.92
C VAL A 394 3.51 -4.65 -30.57
N TRP A 395 4.21 -5.78 -30.52
CA TRP A 395 5.41 -6.01 -31.33
C TRP A 395 5.00 -6.59 -32.67
N ALA A 396 5.34 -5.90 -33.75
CA ALA A 396 4.92 -6.27 -35.09
C ALA A 396 6.11 -6.23 -36.07
N ASN A 397 6.06 -7.11 -37.07
CA ASN A 397 6.98 -7.12 -38.19
C ASN A 397 6.21 -6.92 -39.50
N PHE A 398 6.68 -6.03 -40.37
CA PHE A 398 6.04 -5.69 -41.65
C PHE A 398 6.85 -6.14 -42.88
N SER A 399 7.72 -7.13 -42.72
CA SER A 399 8.61 -7.60 -43.79
C SER A 399 7.87 -8.45 -44.84
N HIS A 400 8.45 -8.51 -46.05
CA HIS A 400 7.98 -9.38 -47.14
C HIS A 400 6.52 -9.18 -47.59
N GLY A 401 5.94 -7.99 -47.34
CA GLY A 401 4.55 -7.70 -47.70
C GLY A 401 3.50 -8.35 -46.80
N GLU A 402 3.93 -8.99 -45.70
CA GLU A 402 3.07 -9.52 -44.67
C GLU A 402 3.20 -8.73 -43.36
N MET A 403 2.20 -8.84 -42.50
CA MET A 403 2.28 -8.32 -41.13
C MET A 403 2.16 -9.47 -40.15
N GLN A 404 3.13 -9.59 -39.25
CA GLN A 404 3.15 -10.60 -38.21
C GLN A 404 3.21 -9.92 -36.84
N VAL A 405 2.19 -10.14 -36.01
CA VAL A 405 2.23 -9.77 -34.58
C VAL A 405 3.00 -10.85 -33.83
N ARG A 406 4.05 -10.43 -33.12
CA ARG A 406 4.97 -11.29 -32.35
C ARG A 406 4.58 -11.43 -30.88
N GLY A 407 3.98 -10.39 -30.33
CA GLY A 407 3.55 -10.34 -28.93
C GLY A 407 2.68 -9.11 -28.66
N ALA A 408 2.02 -9.09 -27.50
CA ALA A 408 1.16 -7.99 -27.09
C ALA A 408 1.09 -7.82 -25.57
N CYS A 409 1.01 -6.57 -25.10
CA CYS A 409 0.82 -6.22 -23.69
C CYS A 409 -0.28 -5.17 -23.55
N PHE A 410 -1.45 -5.56 -23.03
CA PHE A 410 -2.63 -4.70 -22.94
C PHE A 410 -2.98 -4.39 -21.49
N GLY A 411 -3.12 -3.11 -21.17
CA GLY A 411 -3.48 -2.56 -19.86
C GLY A 411 -4.77 -1.75 -19.92
N PHE A 412 -5.64 -2.00 -18.94
CA PHE A 412 -6.99 -1.43 -18.88
C PHE A 412 -7.21 -0.58 -17.64
N ASP A 413 -8.10 0.41 -17.79
CA ASP A 413 -8.37 1.41 -16.75
C ASP A 413 -9.23 0.84 -15.62
N ASP A 414 -8.63 0.71 -14.43
CA ASP A 414 -9.29 0.20 -13.24
C ASP A 414 -10.34 1.18 -12.68
N ALA A 415 -10.24 2.47 -12.98
CA ALA A 415 -11.23 3.46 -12.56
C ALA A 415 -12.60 3.22 -13.23
N ALA A 416 -12.61 2.72 -14.48
CA ALA A 416 -13.85 2.37 -15.19
C ALA A 416 -14.66 1.31 -14.40
N PHE A 417 -14.00 0.27 -13.91
CA PHE A 417 -14.66 -0.76 -13.12
C PHE A 417 -14.98 -0.31 -11.71
N ARG A 418 -14.02 0.28 -10.98
CA ARG A 418 -14.22 0.66 -9.58
C ARG A 418 -15.31 1.72 -9.37
N SER A 419 -15.42 2.68 -10.30
CA SER A 419 -16.40 3.77 -10.18
C SER A 419 -17.75 3.46 -10.82
N SER A 420 -17.77 2.69 -11.91
CA SER A 420 -18.97 2.51 -12.75
C SER A 420 -19.38 1.06 -13.02
N GLY A 421 -18.58 0.08 -12.59
CA GLY A 421 -18.82 -1.35 -12.86
C GLY A 421 -18.63 -1.76 -14.32
N ARG A 422 -18.15 -0.85 -15.19
CA ARG A 422 -17.85 -1.13 -16.60
C ARG A 422 -16.65 -2.07 -16.72
N GLN A 423 -16.57 -2.78 -17.84
CA GLN A 423 -15.46 -3.70 -18.16
C GLN A 423 -15.26 -4.87 -17.17
N GLU A 424 -16.33 -5.33 -16.52
CA GLU A 424 -16.28 -6.49 -15.60
C GLU A 424 -15.66 -7.74 -16.26
N ASP A 425 -15.90 -7.96 -17.56
CA ASP A 425 -15.32 -9.09 -18.29
C ASP A 425 -13.80 -9.03 -18.37
N VAL A 426 -13.20 -7.84 -18.54
CA VAL A 426 -11.75 -7.66 -18.50
C VAL A 426 -11.24 -7.84 -17.07
N HIS A 427 -11.93 -7.26 -16.08
CA HIS A 427 -11.54 -7.35 -14.67
C HIS A 427 -11.54 -8.79 -14.14
N ARG A 428 -12.44 -9.64 -14.65
CA ARG A 428 -12.46 -11.08 -14.35
C ARG A 428 -11.24 -11.84 -14.83
N LEU A 429 -10.45 -11.28 -15.75
CA LEU A 429 -9.21 -11.89 -16.25
C LEU A 429 -8.03 -11.73 -15.28
N ARG A 430 -8.15 -10.85 -14.27
CA ARG A 430 -7.11 -10.61 -13.26
C ARG A 430 -6.85 -11.86 -12.43
N ASN A 431 -5.59 -12.31 -12.37
CA ASN A 431 -5.18 -13.36 -11.45
C ASN A 431 -4.40 -12.78 -10.26
N LYS A 432 -5.08 -12.63 -9.12
CA LYS A 432 -4.46 -12.09 -7.89
C LYS A 432 -3.43 -13.04 -7.27
N ASP A 433 -3.51 -14.35 -7.54
CA ASP A 433 -2.57 -15.33 -6.99
C ASP A 433 -1.17 -15.23 -7.60
N GLU A 434 -1.06 -14.59 -8.77
CA GLU A 434 0.23 -14.30 -9.38
C GLU A 434 0.82 -13.00 -8.84
N GLU A 435 0.03 -12.06 -8.34
CA GLU A 435 0.49 -10.76 -7.85
C GLU A 435 1.19 -10.83 -6.48
N VAL A 436 1.92 -9.76 -6.12
CA VAL A 436 2.58 -9.67 -4.81
C VAL A 436 1.52 -9.70 -3.70
N PRO A 437 1.52 -10.69 -2.79
CA PRO A 437 0.44 -10.89 -1.83
C PRO A 437 0.19 -9.68 -0.93
N GLU A 438 1.25 -9.01 -0.49
CA GLU A 438 1.17 -7.81 0.35
C GLU A 438 0.52 -6.64 -0.39
N GLU A 439 0.74 -6.55 -1.70
CA GLU A 439 0.07 -5.54 -2.53
C GLU A 439 -1.42 -5.87 -2.68
N VAL A 440 -1.78 -7.11 -2.95
CA VAL A 440 -3.19 -7.51 -3.05
C VAL A 440 -3.92 -7.30 -1.72
N GLU A 441 -3.27 -7.54 -0.59
CA GLU A 441 -3.83 -7.28 0.73
C GLU A 441 -4.00 -5.78 0.98
N ALA A 442 -2.99 -4.96 0.67
CA ALA A 442 -3.05 -3.50 0.81
C ALA A 442 -4.22 -2.87 0.04
N GLU A 443 -4.51 -3.38 -1.16
CA GLU A 443 -5.58 -2.87 -2.01
C GLU A 443 -6.96 -2.94 -1.34
N LYS A 444 -7.21 -3.95 -0.49
CA LYS A 444 -8.50 -4.13 0.20
C LYS A 444 -8.85 -2.95 1.11
N ASP A 445 -7.82 -2.31 1.67
CA ASP A 445 -7.95 -1.18 2.58
C ASP A 445 -7.78 0.17 1.86
N GLY A 446 -7.75 0.17 0.51
CA GLY A 446 -7.48 1.38 -0.27
C GLY A 446 -6.07 1.92 -0.05
N ILE A 447 -5.08 1.04 0.14
CA ILE A 447 -3.67 1.39 0.29
C ILE A 447 -2.94 1.03 -1.00
N VAL A 448 -2.13 1.96 -1.52
CA VAL A 448 -1.22 1.68 -2.61
C VAL A 448 0.14 1.31 -2.04
N TYR A 449 0.38 0.01 -2.01
CA TYR A 449 1.66 -0.58 -1.64
C TYR A 449 2.37 -1.09 -2.89
N VAL A 450 3.67 -0.79 -3.00
CA VAL A 450 4.56 -1.38 -4.02
C VAL A 450 5.78 -1.93 -3.29
N LYS A 451 5.97 -3.24 -3.36
CA LYS A 451 7.10 -3.90 -2.72
C LYS A 451 8.35 -3.71 -3.58
N TYR A 452 9.40 -3.10 -3.04
CA TYR A 452 10.65 -2.96 -3.78
C TYR A 452 11.47 -4.23 -3.61
N VAL A 453 11.60 -5.04 -4.65
CA VAL A 453 12.43 -6.27 -4.66
C VAL A 453 13.88 -5.98 -5.08
N SER A 454 14.84 -6.68 -4.47
CA SER A 454 16.24 -6.62 -4.88
C SER A 454 16.38 -7.19 -6.29
N GLY A 455 17.01 -6.45 -7.20
CA GLY A 455 17.27 -6.90 -8.57
C GLY A 455 16.41 -6.26 -9.67
N TYR A 456 15.74 -5.13 -9.40
CA TYR A 456 15.28 -4.28 -10.50
C TYR A 456 16.49 -3.86 -11.34
N LYS A 457 16.52 -4.34 -12.58
CA LYS A 457 17.45 -3.85 -13.59
C LYS A 457 16.83 -2.60 -14.19
N GLU A 458 17.44 -1.46 -13.96
CA GLU A 458 17.14 -0.28 -14.76
C GLU A 458 17.74 -0.43 -16.15
N ARG A 459 17.04 0.18 -17.11
CA ARG A 459 17.55 0.40 -18.46
C ARG A 459 18.10 1.81 -18.47
N GLU A 460 19.42 1.97 -18.53
CA GLU A 460 20.00 3.30 -18.63
C GLU A 460 19.59 3.97 -19.96
N ALA A 461 19.72 5.30 -20.02
CA ALA A 461 19.56 6.10 -21.25
C ALA A 461 20.46 5.63 -22.42
N SER A 462 21.44 4.76 -22.14
CA SER A 462 22.35 4.10 -23.09
C SER A 462 21.83 2.76 -23.62
N GLY A 463 20.64 2.31 -23.22
CA GLY A 463 20.05 1.03 -23.62
C GLY A 463 20.66 -0.21 -22.95
N HIS A 464 21.63 -0.05 -22.04
CA HIS A 464 22.20 -1.15 -21.28
C HIS A 464 21.37 -1.47 -20.04
N TRP A 465 21.17 -2.77 -19.80
CA TRP A 465 20.65 -3.29 -18.54
C TRP A 465 21.73 -3.21 -17.48
N VAL A 466 21.63 -2.24 -16.58
CA VAL A 466 22.54 -2.17 -15.45
C VAL A 466 21.86 -2.86 -14.28
N SER A 467 22.52 -3.88 -13.75
CA SER A 467 22.18 -4.37 -12.43
C SER A 467 22.64 -3.27 -11.47
N LEU A 468 21.70 -2.57 -10.83
CA LEU A 468 22.07 -1.80 -9.64
C LEU A 468 22.84 -2.77 -8.72
N PRO A 469 23.97 -2.33 -8.11
CA PRO A 469 24.74 -3.20 -7.25
C PRO A 469 23.80 -3.94 -6.31
N THR A 470 23.84 -5.26 -6.38
CA THR A 470 23.10 -6.16 -5.50
C THR A 470 23.56 -5.93 -4.07
N LEU A 471 23.00 -4.92 -3.42
CA LEU A 471 23.04 -4.81 -1.98
C LEU A 471 21.91 -5.66 -1.42
N GLN A 472 22.15 -6.97 -1.46
CA GLN A 472 21.46 -7.98 -0.66
C GLN A 472 21.66 -7.76 0.87
N SER A 473 22.17 -6.61 1.30
CA SER A 473 22.64 -6.41 2.68
C SER A 473 22.37 -5.04 3.32
N THR A 474 21.74 -4.05 2.66
CA THR A 474 21.53 -2.73 3.32
C THR A 474 20.06 -2.42 3.59
N VAL A 475 19.66 -2.74 4.82
CA VAL A 475 19.00 -1.78 5.72
C VAL A 475 17.81 -1.02 5.09
N GLY A 476 16.61 -1.61 5.19
CA GLY A 476 15.37 -0.98 4.73
C GLY A 476 14.73 -0.10 5.82
N ALA A 477 14.64 1.21 5.55
CA ALA A 477 13.69 2.09 6.21
C ALA A 477 12.40 2.05 5.41
N ASP A 478 11.37 1.36 5.91
CA ASP A 478 10.06 1.38 5.24
C ASP A 478 9.32 2.65 5.55
N GLN A 479 8.44 3.06 4.66
CA GLN A 479 7.70 4.29 4.83
C GLN A 479 6.20 4.07 4.96
N ILE A 480 5.56 4.91 5.77
CA ILE A 480 4.11 5.11 5.81
C ILE A 480 3.84 6.58 5.51
N VAL A 481 3.27 6.85 4.35
CA VAL A 481 3.03 8.20 3.87
C VAL A 481 1.61 8.33 3.33
N ASN A 482 1.06 9.54 3.33
CA ASN A 482 -0.20 9.84 2.67
C ASN A 482 0.02 10.69 1.41
N GLY A 483 -0.57 10.26 0.31
CA GLY A 483 -0.45 10.87 -1.00
C GLY A 483 0.80 10.42 -1.76
N ALA A 484 0.56 10.02 -3.01
CA ALA A 484 1.55 9.46 -3.92
C ALA A 484 2.85 10.28 -4.04
N GLY A 485 2.72 11.58 -4.31
CA GLY A 485 3.88 12.45 -4.51
C GLY A 485 4.76 12.59 -3.27
N LEU A 486 4.16 12.70 -2.07
CA LEU A 486 4.93 12.77 -0.82
C LEU A 486 5.59 11.42 -0.54
N ALA A 487 4.92 10.31 -0.83
CA ALA A 487 5.48 8.97 -0.69
C ALA A 487 6.66 8.76 -1.63
N MET A 488 6.57 9.17 -2.90
CA MET A 488 7.67 9.09 -3.86
C MET A 488 8.84 9.98 -3.45
N ASN A 489 8.55 11.23 -3.06
CA ASN A 489 9.59 12.15 -2.63
C ASN A 489 10.28 11.73 -1.33
N THR A 490 9.56 11.07 -0.42
CA THR A 490 10.16 10.51 0.79
C THR A 490 11.16 9.39 0.44
N VAL A 491 10.85 8.52 -0.53
CA VAL A 491 11.83 7.53 -1.05
C VAL A 491 13.04 8.24 -1.64
N ASP A 492 12.81 9.21 -2.53
CA ASP A 492 13.88 9.93 -3.21
C ASP A 492 14.82 10.61 -2.20
N ALA A 493 14.25 11.30 -1.21
CA ALA A 493 15.02 12.04 -0.22
C ALA A 493 15.77 11.11 0.75
N LEU A 494 15.19 9.96 1.13
CA LEU A 494 15.93 8.94 1.88
C LEU A 494 17.10 8.36 1.08
N SER A 495 16.90 8.09 -0.23
CA SER A 495 17.95 7.62 -1.14
C SER A 495 19.11 8.61 -1.24
N ILE A 496 18.79 9.91 -1.37
CA ILE A 496 19.79 11.00 -1.40
C ILE A 496 20.64 11.03 -0.11
N HIS A 497 20.06 10.67 1.04
CA HIS A 497 20.77 10.58 2.32
C HIS A 497 21.46 9.22 2.55
N GLY A 498 21.51 8.34 1.54
CA GLY A 498 22.14 7.02 1.59
C GLY A 498 21.32 5.96 2.35
N GLY A 499 20.02 6.20 2.50
CA GLY A 499 19.04 5.20 2.94
C GLY A 499 18.46 4.42 1.77
N HIS A 500 17.78 3.31 2.06
CA HIS A 500 17.02 2.55 1.06
C HIS A 500 15.65 2.20 1.62
N CYS A 501 14.60 2.36 0.82
CA CYS A 501 13.24 1.92 1.19
C CYS A 501 13.01 0.49 0.70
N ALA A 502 12.38 -0.36 1.51
CA ALA A 502 11.97 -1.70 1.05
C ALA A 502 10.60 -1.67 0.34
N ASN A 503 9.90 -0.53 0.41
CA ASN A 503 8.59 -0.31 -0.18
C ASN A 503 8.35 1.13 -0.64
N PHE A 504 7.32 1.28 -1.46
CA PHE A 504 6.52 2.49 -1.56
C PHE A 504 5.14 2.22 -0.92
N LEU A 505 4.65 3.14 -0.10
CA LEU A 505 3.31 3.04 0.49
C LEU A 505 2.65 4.42 0.56
N ASP A 506 1.51 4.51 -0.13
CA ASP A 506 0.54 5.59 -0.02
C ASP A 506 -0.71 5.06 0.69
N THR A 507 -1.00 5.59 1.88
CA THR A 507 -2.17 5.26 2.70
C THR A 507 -3.51 5.65 2.07
N GLY A 508 -3.48 6.35 0.93
CA GLY A 508 -4.67 6.83 0.22
C GLY A 508 -5.04 8.27 0.54
N GLY A 509 -6.16 8.73 -0.03
CA GLY A 509 -6.65 10.10 0.12
C GLY A 509 -6.93 10.52 1.57
N LYS A 510 -7.01 9.56 2.51
CA LYS A 510 -7.14 9.81 3.96
C LYS A 510 -6.24 8.86 4.76
N ALA A 511 -5.33 9.43 5.54
CA ALA A 511 -4.65 8.72 6.63
C ALA A 511 -5.62 8.58 7.82
N THR A 512 -6.37 7.49 7.87
CA THR A 512 -7.25 7.15 8.99
C THR A 512 -6.51 6.22 9.97
N SER A 513 -7.01 6.09 11.20
CA SER A 513 -6.42 5.15 12.16
C SER A 513 -6.44 3.70 11.64
N GLU A 514 -7.46 3.33 10.87
CA GLU A 514 -7.59 2.01 10.23
C GLU A 514 -6.55 1.81 9.13
N THR A 515 -6.42 2.76 8.19
CA THR A 515 -5.43 2.65 7.10
C THR A 515 -4.00 2.69 7.63
N VAL A 516 -3.71 3.48 8.67
CA VAL A 516 -2.42 3.48 9.36
C VAL A 516 -2.14 2.13 10.02
N LYS A 517 -3.11 1.55 10.73
CA LYS A 517 -2.98 0.22 11.35
C LYS A 517 -2.75 -0.88 10.31
N SER A 518 -3.50 -0.88 9.22
CA SER A 518 -3.30 -1.81 8.11
C SER A 518 -1.92 -1.66 7.48
N SER A 519 -1.45 -0.42 7.33
CA SER A 519 -0.10 -0.13 6.81
C SER A 519 1.00 -0.73 7.68
N PHE A 520 0.91 -0.59 9.01
CA PHE A 520 1.84 -1.25 9.94
C PHE A 520 1.78 -2.78 9.85
N ARG A 521 0.57 -3.37 9.70
CA ARG A 521 0.39 -4.82 9.53
C ARG A 521 1.07 -5.33 8.25
N ILE A 522 0.90 -4.61 7.14
CA ILE A 522 1.50 -4.96 5.84
C ILE A 522 3.03 -4.86 5.92
N ILE A 523 3.56 -3.74 6.41
CA ILE A 523 5.01 -3.51 6.55
C ILE A 523 5.64 -4.57 7.47
N ARG A 524 4.99 -4.92 8.58
CA ARG A 524 5.49 -5.93 9.52
C ARG A 524 5.63 -7.32 8.88
N SER A 525 4.88 -7.62 7.83
CA SER A 525 4.99 -8.90 7.13
C SER A 525 6.28 -9.05 6.32
N ASP A 526 6.98 -7.96 6.04
CA ASP A 526 8.25 -7.98 5.31
C ASP A 526 9.47 -8.05 6.26
N PRO A 527 10.23 -9.16 6.28
CA PRO A 527 11.34 -9.35 7.21
C PRO A 527 12.55 -8.42 6.95
N ARG A 528 12.56 -7.72 5.80
CA ARG A 528 13.65 -6.80 5.40
C ARG A 528 13.58 -5.47 6.14
N VAL A 529 12.44 -5.14 6.73
CA VAL A 529 12.20 -3.87 7.41
C VAL A 529 12.93 -3.81 8.73
N LYS A 530 13.79 -2.78 8.90
CA LYS A 530 14.61 -2.58 10.12
C LYS A 530 14.29 -1.28 10.85
N ALA A 531 13.65 -0.33 10.19
CA ALA A 531 13.05 0.84 10.80
C ALA A 531 11.84 1.27 9.96
N ILE A 532 10.89 1.99 10.56
CA ILE A 532 9.73 2.54 9.85
C ILE A 532 9.78 4.06 9.96
N PHE A 533 9.60 4.76 8.83
CA PHE A 533 9.41 6.20 8.75
C PHE A 533 7.95 6.52 8.44
N VAL A 534 7.23 7.03 9.43
CA VAL A 534 5.90 7.60 9.23
C VAL A 534 6.06 9.08 8.90
N ASN A 535 5.82 9.47 7.66
CA ASN A 535 5.85 10.87 7.22
C ASN A 535 4.47 11.24 6.69
N ILE A 536 3.65 11.86 7.53
CA ILE A 536 2.25 12.15 7.21
C ILE A 536 1.98 13.65 7.30
N PHE A 537 1.36 14.18 6.25
CA PHE A 537 0.79 15.52 6.25
C PHE A 537 -0.71 15.44 6.55
N GLY A 538 -1.10 15.75 7.79
CA GLY A 538 -2.48 15.91 8.24
C GLY A 538 -3.15 17.15 7.65
N GLY A 539 -3.76 16.99 6.47
CA GLY A 539 -4.65 17.99 5.87
C GLY A 539 -6.09 17.78 6.32
N LEU A 540 -6.75 16.80 5.69
CA LEU A 540 -8.14 16.43 5.97
C LEU A 540 -8.31 15.71 7.32
N THR A 541 -7.33 14.88 7.71
CA THR A 541 -7.26 14.28 9.04
C THR A 541 -6.33 15.11 9.91
N ARG A 542 -6.74 15.41 11.14
CA ARG A 542 -5.91 16.16 12.09
C ARG A 542 -4.78 15.29 12.64
N CYS A 543 -3.61 15.89 12.88
CA CYS A 543 -2.42 15.18 13.33
C CYS A 543 -2.59 14.51 14.71
N ASP A 544 -3.43 15.05 15.61
CA ASP A 544 -3.75 14.41 16.89
C ASP A 544 -4.45 13.05 16.71
N MET A 545 -5.40 12.96 15.76
CA MET A 545 -6.09 11.69 15.45
C MET A 545 -5.14 10.69 14.79
N ILE A 546 -4.25 11.18 13.92
CA ILE A 546 -3.23 10.34 13.26
C ILE A 546 -2.25 9.80 14.32
N ALA A 547 -1.81 10.65 15.26
CA ALA A 547 -0.93 10.24 16.35
C ALA A 547 -1.58 9.17 17.24
N GLU A 548 -2.85 9.34 17.59
CA GLU A 548 -3.62 8.33 18.32
C GLU A 548 -3.66 6.99 17.55
N GLY A 549 -3.96 7.04 16.24
CA GLY A 549 -3.95 5.86 15.38
C GLY A 549 -2.59 5.15 15.34
N ILE A 550 -1.49 5.90 15.26
CA ILE A 550 -0.12 5.36 15.31
C ILE A 550 0.15 4.69 16.67
N ILE A 551 -0.17 5.36 17.79
CA ILE A 551 0.05 4.83 19.14
C ILE A 551 -0.77 3.56 19.36
N MET A 552 -2.03 3.55 18.95
CA MET A 552 -2.91 2.39 19.04
C MET A 552 -2.40 1.24 18.16
N ALA A 553 -1.98 1.51 16.92
CA ALA A 553 -1.41 0.51 16.03
C ALA A 553 -0.12 -0.09 16.62
N PHE A 554 0.76 0.76 17.15
CA PHE A 554 2.01 0.34 17.78
C PHE A 554 1.78 -0.62 18.94
N ARG A 555 0.84 -0.28 19.84
CA ARG A 555 0.47 -1.13 20.99
C ARG A 555 -0.21 -2.43 20.56
N ASN A 556 -1.22 -2.34 19.69
CA ASN A 556 -2.03 -3.49 19.28
C ASN A 556 -1.26 -4.51 18.45
N LEU A 557 -0.27 -4.05 17.67
CA LEU A 557 0.55 -4.91 16.83
C LEU A 557 1.84 -5.33 17.52
N GLU A 558 2.07 -4.97 18.80
CA GLU A 558 3.31 -5.30 19.52
C GLU A 558 4.57 -4.99 18.69
N MET A 559 4.62 -3.77 18.14
CA MET A 559 5.67 -3.37 17.21
C MET A 559 7.05 -3.43 17.88
N ASN A 560 7.98 -4.15 17.25
CA ASN A 560 9.36 -4.35 17.71
C ASN A 560 10.41 -3.66 16.83
N VAL A 561 9.96 -3.01 15.74
CA VAL A 561 10.80 -2.22 14.84
C VAL A 561 10.72 -0.76 15.27
N PRO A 562 11.85 -0.02 15.37
CA PRO A 562 11.82 1.39 15.76
C PRO A 562 11.09 2.22 14.71
N VAL A 563 10.28 3.18 15.18
CA VAL A 563 9.47 4.03 14.30
C VAL A 563 9.86 5.49 14.48
N VAL A 564 10.21 6.14 13.40
CA VAL A 564 10.41 7.58 13.31
C VAL A 564 9.13 8.20 12.75
N VAL A 565 8.61 9.23 13.40
CA VAL A 565 7.34 9.85 13.07
C VAL A 565 7.54 11.34 12.81
N ARG A 566 7.08 11.79 11.66
CA ARG A 566 6.96 13.19 11.28
C ARG A 566 5.51 13.46 10.90
N LEU A 567 4.85 14.30 11.70
CA LEU A 567 3.48 14.76 11.46
C LEU A 567 3.52 16.26 11.14
N ARG A 568 2.91 16.65 10.02
CA ARG A 568 2.76 18.06 9.59
C ARG A 568 1.30 18.39 9.29
N GLY A 569 0.89 19.64 9.37
CA GLY A 569 -0.47 20.10 9.02
C GLY A 569 -1.33 20.50 10.23
N THR A 570 -2.64 20.24 10.16
CA THR A 570 -3.60 20.67 11.20
C THR A 570 -3.32 19.95 12.52
N ASN A 571 -3.16 20.70 13.61
CA ASN A 571 -2.79 20.20 14.94
C ASN A 571 -1.43 19.48 15.00
N GLU A 572 -0.47 19.84 14.14
CA GLU A 572 0.85 19.18 14.10
C GLU A 572 1.55 19.16 15.47
N GLU A 573 1.58 20.28 16.19
CA GLU A 573 2.21 20.38 17.52
C GLU A 573 1.60 19.40 18.53
N ILE A 574 0.26 19.27 18.55
CA ILE A 574 -0.45 18.36 19.46
C ILE A 574 -0.11 16.92 19.11
N GLY A 575 -0.21 16.54 17.83
CA GLY A 575 0.09 15.18 17.38
C GLY A 575 1.54 14.78 17.67
N GLN A 576 2.49 15.66 17.42
CA GLN A 576 3.91 15.41 17.73
C GLN A 576 4.14 15.22 19.24
N LYS A 577 3.53 16.08 20.07
CA LYS A 577 3.60 15.95 21.52
C LYS A 577 3.04 14.62 22.01
N MET A 578 1.90 14.19 21.47
CA MET A 578 1.31 12.88 21.79
C MET A 578 2.26 11.71 21.49
N ILE A 579 2.97 11.77 20.35
CA ILE A 579 3.97 10.75 20.00
C ILE A 579 5.14 10.77 20.99
N ALA A 580 5.70 11.96 21.27
CA ALA A 580 6.85 12.13 22.15
C ALA A 580 6.57 11.68 23.60
N GLU A 581 5.37 11.93 24.10
CA GLU A 581 4.94 11.61 25.47
C GLU A 581 4.33 10.21 25.61
N SER A 582 4.25 9.42 24.53
CA SER A 582 3.56 8.12 24.51
C SER A 582 4.19 7.04 25.39
N GLY A 583 5.48 7.20 25.77
CA GLY A 583 6.28 6.20 26.47
C GLY A 583 6.68 4.99 25.60
N LEU A 584 6.38 5.03 24.30
CA LEU A 584 6.71 3.99 23.31
C LEU A 584 8.02 4.35 22.59
N PRO A 585 8.70 3.39 21.94
CA PRO A 585 9.89 3.64 21.12
C PRO A 585 9.51 4.28 19.76
N LEU A 586 8.78 5.39 19.84
CA LEU A 586 8.41 6.28 18.74
C LEU A 586 9.26 7.54 18.83
N HIS A 587 9.89 7.96 17.73
CA HIS A 587 10.71 9.16 17.69
C HIS A 587 10.01 10.26 16.88
N ALA A 588 9.51 11.30 17.54
CA ALA A 588 8.87 12.45 16.88
C ALA A 588 9.91 13.46 16.35
N PHE A 589 9.70 13.98 15.14
CA PHE A 589 10.55 15.02 14.54
C PHE A 589 9.73 16.08 13.78
N ASP A 590 10.24 17.31 13.80
CA ASP A 590 9.73 18.43 13.01
C ASP A 590 10.33 18.47 11.60
N SER A 591 11.66 18.36 11.56
CA SER A 591 12.52 18.42 10.38
C SER A 591 12.49 17.09 9.65
N PHE A 592 12.23 17.10 8.35
CA PHE A 592 12.34 15.91 7.52
C PHE A 592 13.78 15.43 7.48
N GLU A 593 14.74 16.34 7.28
CA GLU A 593 16.15 15.97 7.21
C GLU A 593 16.63 15.25 8.48
N ASP A 594 16.20 15.70 9.66
CA ASP A 594 16.57 15.04 10.93
C ASP A 594 15.86 13.69 11.11
N ALA A 595 14.59 13.61 10.73
CA ALA A 595 13.83 12.37 10.73
C ALA A 595 14.45 11.32 9.79
N ALA A 596 14.83 11.74 8.57
CA ALA A 596 15.48 10.92 7.56
C ALA A 596 16.83 10.39 8.06
N LYS A 597 17.68 11.26 8.61
CA LYS A 597 18.96 10.84 9.22
C LYS A 597 18.73 9.84 10.36
N LYS A 598 17.73 10.07 11.20
CA LYS A 598 17.42 9.17 12.33
C LYS A 598 16.95 7.80 11.86
N VAL A 599 16.02 7.73 10.90
CA VAL A 599 15.51 6.44 10.44
C VAL A 599 16.61 5.63 9.74
N ILE A 600 17.45 6.28 8.94
CA ILE A 600 18.61 5.64 8.28
C ILE A 600 19.60 5.12 9.33
N SER A 601 19.89 5.91 10.37
CA SER A 601 20.75 5.49 11.48
C SER A 601 20.20 4.26 12.21
N LEU A 602 18.92 4.27 12.59
CA LEU A 602 18.26 3.15 13.29
C LEU A 602 18.27 1.87 12.48
N ALA A 603 18.01 2.01 11.18
CA ALA A 603 18.02 0.91 10.27
C ALA A 603 19.46 0.32 10.18
N ARG A 604 20.51 1.16 10.16
CA ARG A 604 21.92 0.71 10.06
C ARG A 604 22.44 0.08 11.35
N SER A 605 22.02 0.56 12.52
CA SER A 605 22.47 0.03 13.82
C SER A 605 22.12 -1.45 14.02
N HIS A 606 21.04 -1.95 13.42
CA HIS A 606 20.67 -3.36 13.43
C HIS A 606 21.66 -4.25 12.65
N PHE A 607 22.40 -3.68 11.68
CA PHE A 607 23.38 -4.40 10.87
C PHE A 607 24.72 -4.62 11.60
N CYS A 608 25.15 -3.65 12.41
CA CYS A 608 26.46 -3.69 13.08
C CYS A 608 26.51 -4.74 14.21
N ILE A 609 25.38 -4.99 14.89
CA ILE A 609 25.27 -6.00 15.96
C ILE A 609 25.46 -7.42 15.40
N LEU A 610 24.90 -7.73 14.22
CA LEU A 610 25.07 -9.04 13.58
C LEU A 610 26.51 -9.28 13.08
N GLN A 611 27.15 -8.25 12.51
CA GLN A 611 28.49 -8.39 11.93
C GLN A 611 29.58 -8.52 13.02
N PHE A 612 29.38 -7.90 14.18
CA PHE A 612 30.29 -8.01 15.32
C PHE A 612 30.32 -9.43 15.92
N PHE A 613 29.17 -10.12 15.95
CA PHE A 613 29.08 -11.52 16.40
C PHE A 613 29.69 -12.53 15.40
N ILE A 614 29.62 -12.23 14.10
CA ILE A 614 30.11 -13.14 13.05
C ILE A 614 31.64 -13.07 12.89
N LEU A 615 32.28 -11.93 13.18
CA LEU A 615 33.73 -11.75 13.01
C LEU A 615 34.58 -12.15 14.23
N HIS A 616 33.98 -12.48 15.37
CA HIS A 616 34.69 -12.77 16.64
C HIS A 616 34.62 -14.23 17.11
N LEU A 617 34.20 -15.17 16.26
CA LEU A 617 34.23 -16.61 16.57
C LEU A 617 35.34 -17.30 15.77
N SER A 618 36.38 -17.73 16.47
CA SER A 618 37.50 -18.54 15.93
C SER A 618 37.03 -19.96 15.54
N PRO A 619 37.66 -20.60 14.54
CA PRO A 619 37.17 -21.85 13.98
C PRO A 619 37.80 -23.07 14.69
N ILE A 620 37.27 -23.52 15.82
CA ILE A 620 37.70 -24.80 16.41
C ILE A 620 36.50 -25.57 17.01
N GLN A 621 36.30 -26.77 16.44
CA GLN A 621 35.54 -27.95 16.93
C GLN A 621 33.99 -27.92 16.90
N LEU A 622 33.45 -28.38 15.76
CA LEU A 622 32.27 -29.26 15.73
C LEU A 622 32.79 -30.71 15.65
N PRO A 623 32.25 -31.67 16.44
CA PRO A 623 30.88 -32.12 16.25
C PRO A 623 30.18 -32.59 17.55
N ASP A 624 29.32 -31.75 18.13
CA ASP A 624 28.23 -32.20 19.02
C ASP A 624 27.00 -31.28 18.98
N LEU A 625 27.01 -30.24 18.13
CA LEU A 625 25.94 -29.22 18.08
C LEU A 625 24.81 -29.52 17.08
N VAL A 626 24.80 -30.69 16.44
CA VAL A 626 23.79 -31.03 15.43
C VAL A 626 22.52 -31.66 16.05
N LEU A 627 22.58 -32.10 17.32
CA LEU A 627 21.42 -32.72 17.98
C LEU A 627 20.64 -31.78 18.92
N ILE A 628 21.19 -30.61 19.29
CA ILE A 628 20.48 -29.62 20.13
C ILE A 628 19.81 -28.52 19.27
N ALA A 629 20.22 -28.35 18.01
CA ALA A 629 19.75 -27.27 17.13
C ALA A 629 18.37 -27.49 16.47
N LYS A 630 17.62 -28.54 16.84
CA LYS A 630 16.28 -28.80 16.28
C LYS A 630 15.10 -28.41 17.17
N ASN A 631 15.32 -27.89 18.38
CA ASN A 631 14.24 -27.51 19.30
C ASN A 631 14.48 -26.19 20.06
N THR A 632 15.12 -25.21 19.45
CA THR A 632 15.17 -23.84 20.00
C THR A 632 14.13 -22.98 19.33
N LEU A 633 12.91 -23.02 19.88
CA LEU A 633 11.92 -21.95 19.72
C LEU A 633 12.62 -20.61 20.02
N THR A 634 12.54 -19.66 19.07
CA THR A 634 12.94 -18.28 19.28
C THR A 634 12.05 -17.65 20.35
N MET A 635 12.43 -17.81 21.61
CA MET A 635 11.80 -17.11 22.74
C MET A 635 12.08 -15.61 22.59
N ALA A 636 11.03 -14.79 22.78
CA ALA A 636 11.18 -13.34 22.81
C ALA A 636 12.20 -12.95 23.89
N THR A 637 13.26 -12.22 23.52
CA THR A 637 14.35 -11.85 24.42
C THR A 637 14.08 -10.55 25.21
N ASN A 638 12.94 -9.89 24.96
CA ASN A 638 12.55 -8.61 25.57
C ASN A 638 11.23 -8.68 26.35
N ILE A 639 10.83 -9.87 26.80
CA ILE A 639 9.70 -10.04 27.72
C ILE A 639 10.24 -10.14 29.14
N THR A 640 9.91 -9.16 29.97
CA THR A 640 10.21 -9.21 31.40
C THR A 640 8.97 -9.72 32.12
N TYR A 641 9.07 -10.88 32.76
CA TYR A 641 7.98 -11.31 33.63
C TYR A 641 7.92 -10.39 34.85
N HIS A 642 6.81 -9.65 34.99
CA HIS A 642 6.57 -8.83 36.16
C HIS A 642 6.00 -9.73 37.27
N ALA A 643 6.86 -10.10 38.22
CA ALA A 643 6.46 -10.92 39.35
C ALA A 643 5.33 -10.24 40.13
N SER A 644 4.28 -11.00 40.44
CA SER A 644 3.21 -10.53 41.32
C SER A 644 3.73 -10.36 42.73
N ALA A 645 3.32 -9.29 43.42
CA ALA A 645 3.57 -9.12 44.85
C ALA A 645 2.79 -10.12 45.72
N VAL A 646 1.82 -10.84 45.13
CA VAL A 646 1.02 -11.86 45.82
C VAL A 646 1.30 -13.22 45.18
N THR A 647 1.88 -14.11 45.96
CA THR A 647 2.18 -15.50 45.59
C THR A 647 0.90 -16.33 45.49
N ARG A 648 0.95 -17.43 44.75
CA ARG A 648 -0.16 -18.37 44.62
C ARG A 648 -0.49 -19.06 45.95
N SER A 649 0.50 -19.29 46.81
CA SER A 649 0.26 -19.82 48.17
C SER A 649 -0.55 -18.82 49.01
N GLU A 650 -0.22 -17.53 48.95
CA GLU A 650 -0.99 -16.46 49.58
C GLU A 650 -2.40 -16.36 49.00
N ARG A 651 -2.57 -16.40 47.66
CA ARG A 651 -3.90 -16.42 47.03
C ARG A 651 -4.73 -17.61 47.50
N SER A 652 -4.11 -18.78 47.55
CA SER A 652 -4.80 -20.03 47.95
C SER A 652 -5.22 -19.99 49.42
N ALA A 653 -4.36 -19.46 50.29
CA ALA A 653 -4.66 -19.26 51.71
C ALA A 653 -5.79 -18.24 51.91
N LEU A 654 -5.73 -17.08 51.24
CA LEU A 654 -6.75 -16.03 51.32
C LEU A 654 -8.11 -16.48 50.77
N ARG A 655 -8.11 -17.35 49.76
CA ARG A 655 -9.32 -17.90 49.15
C ARG A 655 -9.82 -19.17 49.84
N ASN A 656 -9.04 -19.73 50.78
CA ASN A 656 -9.26 -21.03 51.41
C ASN A 656 -9.54 -22.15 50.39
N GLN A 657 -8.83 -22.14 49.27
CA GLN A 657 -8.95 -23.13 48.19
C GLN A 657 -7.68 -23.10 47.33
N ARG A 658 -7.41 -24.19 46.61
CA ARG A 658 -6.38 -24.22 45.57
C ARG A 658 -7.03 -24.23 44.19
N GLY A 659 -6.37 -23.61 43.22
CA GLY A 659 -6.79 -23.67 41.83
C GLY A 659 -6.27 -24.92 41.13
N LEU A 660 -7.04 -25.40 40.16
CA LEU A 660 -6.67 -26.52 39.29
C LEU A 660 -7.45 -26.44 37.98
N THR A 661 -7.01 -27.20 36.99
CA THR A 661 -7.73 -27.35 35.72
C THR A 661 -8.36 -28.74 35.64
N ILE A 662 -9.66 -28.80 35.37
CA ILE A 662 -10.40 -30.02 35.07
C ILE A 662 -10.68 -30.03 33.58
N TRP A 663 -10.09 -30.99 32.87
CA TRP A 663 -10.14 -31.08 31.41
C TRP A 663 -11.05 -32.20 30.95
N LEU A 664 -12.29 -31.87 30.55
CA LEU A 664 -13.22 -32.86 30.02
C LEU A 664 -12.94 -33.11 28.54
N THR A 665 -12.62 -34.36 28.20
CA THR A 665 -12.42 -34.83 26.83
C THR A 665 -13.39 -35.95 26.46
N GLY A 666 -13.69 -36.11 25.17
CA GLY A 666 -14.68 -37.06 24.64
C GLY A 666 -15.31 -36.57 23.34
N LEU A 667 -16.06 -37.46 22.68
CA LEU A 667 -16.79 -37.16 21.43
C LEU A 667 -17.79 -36.00 21.58
N SER A 668 -18.15 -35.33 20.49
CA SER A 668 -19.30 -34.42 20.50
C SER A 668 -20.55 -35.16 21.00
N ALA A 669 -21.47 -34.48 21.68
CA ALA A 669 -22.64 -35.12 22.32
C ALA A 669 -22.35 -36.21 23.38
N SER A 670 -21.11 -36.41 23.83
CA SER A 670 -20.78 -37.37 24.90
C SER A 670 -21.26 -36.94 26.30
N GLY A 671 -21.72 -35.70 26.48
CA GLY A 671 -22.24 -35.17 27.75
C GLY A 671 -21.30 -34.24 28.51
N LYS A 672 -20.13 -33.90 27.96
CA LYS A 672 -19.13 -33.01 28.60
C LYS A 672 -19.70 -31.69 29.13
N SER A 673 -20.37 -30.90 28.28
CA SER A 673 -20.92 -29.60 28.70
C SER A 673 -21.98 -29.77 29.79
N THR A 674 -22.78 -30.83 29.74
CA THR A 674 -23.80 -31.12 30.76
C THR A 674 -23.18 -31.49 32.10
N ILE A 675 -22.15 -32.35 32.11
CA ILE A 675 -21.38 -32.68 33.31
C ILE A 675 -20.66 -31.44 33.84
N ALA A 676 -20.05 -30.62 32.97
CA ALA A 676 -19.34 -29.40 33.36
C ALA A 676 -20.27 -28.36 34.01
N VAL A 677 -21.50 -28.19 33.51
CA VAL A 677 -22.50 -27.28 34.11
C VAL A 677 -22.92 -27.75 35.51
N GLU A 678 -23.22 -29.04 35.67
CA GLU A 678 -23.60 -29.58 36.99
C GLU A 678 -22.42 -29.57 37.97
N LEU A 679 -21.20 -29.87 37.49
CA LEU A 679 -19.98 -29.81 38.30
C LEU A 679 -19.69 -28.39 38.77
N GLU A 680 -19.79 -27.39 37.89
CA GLU A 680 -19.66 -25.97 38.24
C GLU A 680 -20.68 -25.58 39.32
N HIS A 681 -21.94 -26.00 39.15
CA HIS A 681 -23.00 -25.75 40.10
C HIS A 681 -22.69 -26.35 41.49
N GLN A 682 -22.31 -27.63 41.57
CA GLN A 682 -22.01 -28.29 42.85
C GLN A 682 -20.75 -27.75 43.52
N LEU A 683 -19.71 -27.42 42.76
CA LEU A 683 -18.49 -26.80 43.31
C LEU A 683 -18.77 -25.41 43.90
N LEU A 684 -19.55 -24.57 43.21
CA LEU A 684 -19.90 -23.24 43.69
C LEU A 684 -20.88 -23.27 44.87
N ARG A 685 -21.93 -24.09 44.79
CA ARG A 685 -23.04 -24.04 45.76
C ARG A 685 -22.85 -24.98 46.95
N ASP A 686 -22.40 -26.20 46.70
CA ASP A 686 -22.36 -27.23 47.74
C ASP A 686 -20.99 -27.25 48.43
N ARG A 687 -19.92 -26.90 47.71
CA ARG A 687 -18.55 -26.81 48.25
C ARG A 687 -18.10 -25.39 48.57
N GLY A 688 -18.77 -24.38 48.01
CA GLY A 688 -18.42 -22.98 48.24
C GLY A 688 -17.06 -22.57 47.66
N VAL A 689 -16.57 -23.30 46.64
CA VAL A 689 -15.28 -23.01 45.99
C VAL A 689 -15.49 -22.29 44.67
N SER A 690 -14.61 -21.33 44.33
CA SER A 690 -14.64 -20.63 43.05
C SER A 690 -14.30 -21.60 41.92
N ALA A 691 -15.27 -21.84 41.04
CA ALA A 691 -15.11 -22.61 39.83
C ALA A 691 -15.70 -21.83 38.65
N TYR A 692 -15.11 -21.98 37.46
CA TYR A 692 -15.61 -21.34 36.25
C TYR A 692 -15.49 -22.26 35.04
N ARG A 693 -16.56 -22.38 34.28
CA ARG A 693 -16.65 -23.20 33.09
C ARG A 693 -16.22 -22.45 31.83
N LEU A 694 -15.16 -22.93 31.20
CA LEU A 694 -14.67 -22.49 29.90
C LEU A 694 -15.31 -23.39 28.83
N ASP A 695 -16.28 -22.86 28.10
CA ASP A 695 -17.03 -23.60 27.07
C ASP A 695 -16.48 -23.35 25.66
N GLY A 696 -16.47 -24.42 24.86
CA GLY A 696 -15.99 -24.43 23.47
C GLY A 696 -16.66 -23.47 22.52
N ASP A 697 -17.97 -23.31 22.64
CA ASP A 697 -18.70 -22.41 21.76
C ASP A 697 -18.60 -20.98 22.26
N ASN A 698 -18.66 -20.77 23.58
CA ASN A 698 -18.59 -19.43 24.18
C ASN A 698 -17.26 -18.72 23.90
N ILE A 699 -16.14 -19.45 24.01
CA ILE A 699 -14.80 -18.90 23.77
C ILE A 699 -14.62 -18.44 22.31
N ARG A 700 -15.36 -19.02 21.36
CA ARG A 700 -15.33 -18.65 19.94
C ARG A 700 -16.09 -17.37 19.60
N PHE A 701 -16.90 -16.81 20.51
CA PHE A 701 -17.44 -15.45 20.33
C PHE A 701 -16.41 -14.36 20.64
N GLY A 702 -15.36 -14.69 21.40
CA GLY A 702 -14.35 -13.76 21.88
C GLY A 702 -12.93 -14.21 21.56
N LEU A 703 -12.27 -14.84 22.53
CA LEU A 703 -10.85 -15.21 22.51
C LEU A 703 -10.42 -15.98 21.25
N ASN A 704 -11.28 -16.86 20.71
CA ASN A 704 -10.97 -17.71 19.56
C ASN A 704 -11.87 -17.41 18.34
N LYS A 705 -12.38 -16.19 18.19
CA LYS A 705 -13.28 -15.81 17.09
C LYS A 705 -12.61 -15.80 15.70
N ASP A 706 -11.29 -15.73 15.68
CA ASP A 706 -10.45 -15.75 14.48
C ASP A 706 -10.18 -17.17 13.95
N LEU A 707 -10.47 -18.21 14.74
CA LEU A 707 -10.12 -19.59 14.42
C LEU A 707 -11.25 -20.34 13.70
N GLY A 708 -10.90 -20.98 12.58
CA GLY A 708 -11.77 -21.91 11.87
C GLY A 708 -11.86 -23.29 12.53
N PHE A 709 -12.08 -24.32 11.71
CA PHE A 709 -12.17 -25.73 12.14
C PHE A 709 -11.14 -26.63 11.44
N SER A 710 -10.13 -26.06 10.77
CA SER A 710 -9.01 -26.83 10.24
C SER A 710 -8.21 -27.49 11.38
N GLU A 711 -7.38 -28.50 11.07
CA GLU A 711 -6.49 -29.13 12.06
C GLU A 711 -5.65 -28.07 12.81
N LYS A 712 -4.93 -27.22 12.07
CA LYS A 712 -4.13 -26.13 12.66
C LYS A 712 -4.93 -25.20 13.58
N ASP A 713 -6.16 -24.83 13.18
CA ASP A 713 -7.03 -23.99 14.01
C ASP A 713 -7.50 -24.72 15.28
N ARG A 714 -7.67 -26.04 15.23
CA ARG A 714 -8.01 -26.86 16.41
C ARG A 714 -6.84 -26.94 17.37
N ASN A 715 -5.62 -27.18 16.89
CA ASN A 715 -4.43 -27.18 17.73
C ASN A 715 -4.24 -25.83 18.43
N GLU A 716 -4.37 -24.71 17.70
CA GLU A 716 -4.25 -23.37 18.28
C GLU A 716 -5.40 -23.06 19.25
N ASN A 717 -6.62 -23.50 18.94
CA ASN A 717 -7.75 -23.38 19.85
C ASN A 717 -7.45 -24.07 21.19
N ILE A 718 -6.98 -25.33 21.17
CA ILE A 718 -6.62 -26.07 22.39
C ILE A 718 -5.46 -25.39 23.15
N ARG A 719 -4.43 -24.91 22.44
CA ARG A 719 -3.30 -24.18 23.06
C ARG A 719 -3.77 -22.93 23.82
N ARG A 720 -4.58 -22.06 23.18
CA ARG A 720 -5.10 -20.83 23.82
C ARG A 720 -5.96 -21.13 25.04
N ILE A 721 -6.79 -22.15 24.97
CA ILE A 721 -7.65 -22.57 26.08
C ILE A 721 -6.79 -23.10 27.24
N ALA A 722 -5.74 -23.87 26.96
CA ALA A 722 -4.84 -24.37 27.98
C ALA A 722 -4.14 -23.22 28.74
N GLU A 723 -3.70 -22.18 28.03
CA GLU A 723 -3.12 -20.96 28.64
C GLU A 723 -4.12 -20.24 29.54
N VAL A 724 -5.36 -20.06 29.07
CA VAL A 724 -6.41 -19.40 29.87
C VAL A 724 -6.81 -20.25 31.09
N ALA A 725 -6.97 -21.55 30.92
CA ALA A 725 -7.26 -22.46 32.03
C ALA A 725 -6.15 -22.40 33.10
N LYS A 726 -4.88 -22.34 32.67
CA LYS A 726 -3.74 -22.16 33.57
C LYS A 726 -3.81 -20.86 34.36
N LEU A 727 -4.20 -19.75 33.72
CA LEU A 727 -4.38 -18.46 34.40
C LEU A 727 -5.49 -18.50 35.46
N PHE A 728 -6.62 -19.16 35.16
CA PHE A 728 -7.70 -19.36 36.14
C PHE A 728 -7.22 -20.21 37.32
N ALA A 729 -6.50 -21.31 37.05
CA ALA A 729 -5.90 -22.15 38.09
C ALA A 729 -4.86 -21.38 38.94
N ASP A 730 -4.01 -20.55 38.33
CA ASP A 730 -3.04 -19.71 39.04
C ASP A 730 -3.71 -18.62 39.92
N SER A 731 -4.91 -18.18 39.53
CA SER A 731 -5.74 -17.28 40.35
C SER A 731 -6.41 -17.96 41.56
N ALA A 732 -6.05 -19.22 41.83
CA ALA A 732 -6.66 -20.09 42.82
C ALA A 732 -8.12 -20.46 42.52
N SER A 733 -8.58 -20.42 41.27
CA SER A 733 -9.93 -20.89 40.86
C SER A 733 -9.88 -22.25 40.17
N ILE A 734 -10.98 -23.02 40.22
CA ILE A 734 -11.10 -24.28 39.47
C ILE A 734 -11.57 -23.97 38.04
N ALA A 735 -10.72 -24.21 37.05
CA ALA A 735 -11.06 -24.04 35.63
C ALA A 735 -11.66 -25.35 35.09
N ILE A 736 -12.92 -25.32 34.63
CA ILE A 736 -13.59 -26.51 34.06
C ILE A 736 -13.67 -26.35 32.56
N THR A 737 -12.96 -27.18 31.80
CA THR A 737 -12.89 -27.07 30.34
C THR A 737 -13.73 -28.18 29.70
N SER A 738 -14.62 -27.84 28.76
CA SER A 738 -15.52 -28.82 28.10
C SER A 738 -15.44 -28.78 26.57
N PHE A 739 -14.23 -28.92 26.04
CA PHE A 739 -13.92 -28.76 24.63
C PHE A 739 -13.81 -30.10 23.89
N ILE A 740 -13.95 -30.08 22.56
CA ILE A 740 -13.57 -31.21 21.71
C ILE A 740 -12.06 -31.13 21.51
N SER A 741 -11.31 -31.98 22.20
CA SER A 741 -9.84 -32.11 22.09
C SER A 741 -9.51 -33.49 21.53
N PRO A 742 -9.55 -33.67 20.20
CA PRO A 742 -9.56 -34.99 19.58
C PRO A 742 -8.21 -35.73 19.64
N TYR A 743 -7.10 -34.99 19.65
CA TYR A 743 -5.75 -35.56 19.58
C TYR A 743 -5.13 -35.67 20.98
N LYS A 744 -4.48 -36.81 21.26
CA LYS A 744 -3.74 -37.03 22.51
C LYS A 744 -2.63 -36.00 22.69
N ALA A 745 -1.91 -35.69 21.61
CA ALA A 745 -0.76 -34.78 21.64
C ALA A 745 -1.11 -33.37 22.14
N ASP A 746 -2.29 -32.87 21.79
CA ASP A 746 -2.76 -31.56 22.23
C ASP A 746 -3.10 -31.54 23.72
N ARG A 747 -3.75 -32.61 24.22
CA ARG A 747 -4.08 -32.74 25.65
C ARG A 747 -2.83 -32.92 26.50
N GLU A 748 -1.86 -33.67 26.00
CA GLU A 748 -0.54 -33.82 26.63
C GLU A 748 0.22 -32.49 26.68
N THR A 749 0.13 -31.67 25.62
CA THR A 749 0.71 -30.32 25.61
C THR A 749 0.03 -29.42 26.64
N ALA A 750 -1.30 -29.47 26.74
CA ALA A 750 -2.05 -28.74 27.76
C ALA A 750 -1.67 -29.18 29.18
N ARG A 751 -1.48 -30.48 29.43
CA ARG A 751 -1.01 -31.01 30.71
C ARG A 751 0.40 -30.52 31.05
N LYS A 752 1.36 -30.67 30.14
CA LYS A 752 2.74 -30.18 30.31
C LYS A 752 2.79 -28.68 30.59
N LEU A 753 1.93 -27.91 29.93
CA LEU A 753 1.82 -26.47 30.19
C LEU A 753 1.46 -26.18 31.66
N HIS A 754 0.60 -26.99 32.28
CA HIS A 754 0.23 -26.83 33.70
C HIS A 754 1.30 -27.36 34.66
N GLU A 755 2.04 -28.40 34.27
CA GLU A 755 3.17 -28.93 35.06
C GLU A 755 4.31 -27.92 35.20
N VAL A 756 4.55 -27.09 34.18
CA VAL A 756 5.53 -26.01 34.23
C VAL A 756 5.08 -24.95 35.25
N PRO A 757 5.85 -24.68 36.33
CA PRO A 757 5.52 -23.66 37.31
C PRO A 757 5.31 -22.29 36.64
N THR A 758 4.33 -21.53 37.12
CA THR A 758 4.22 -20.11 36.74
C THR A 758 5.45 -19.37 37.24
N PRO A 759 5.96 -18.35 36.53
CA PRO A 759 7.21 -17.72 36.95
C PRO A 759 7.06 -17.08 38.34
N GLY A 760 8.00 -17.36 39.24
CA GLY A 760 7.92 -16.98 40.66
C GLY A 760 7.29 -18.03 41.58
N GLU A 761 6.79 -19.15 41.04
CA GLU A 761 6.25 -20.27 41.81
C GLU A 761 7.16 -21.50 41.73
N GLU A 762 7.18 -22.31 42.79
CA GLU A 762 8.05 -23.49 42.89
C GLU A 762 7.46 -24.76 42.25
N THR A 763 6.14 -24.82 42.10
CA THR A 763 5.42 -26.02 41.64
C THR A 763 4.43 -25.74 40.52
N GLY A 764 4.16 -26.73 39.67
CA GLY A 764 3.12 -26.68 38.66
C GLY A 764 1.70 -26.60 39.27
N LEU A 765 0.71 -26.44 38.39
CA LEU A 765 -0.71 -26.44 38.75
C LEU A 765 -1.31 -27.83 38.50
N PRO A 766 -2.21 -28.33 39.35
CA PRO A 766 -2.86 -29.60 39.11
C PRO A 766 -3.73 -29.58 37.84
N PHE A 767 -3.65 -30.67 37.08
CA PHE A 767 -4.40 -30.89 35.84
C PHE A 767 -5.08 -32.26 35.90
N VAL A 768 -6.40 -32.28 35.83
CA VAL A 768 -7.23 -33.49 35.94
C VAL A 768 -7.93 -33.74 34.62
N GLU A 769 -7.50 -34.74 33.86
CA GLU A 769 -8.13 -35.15 32.61
C GLU A 769 -9.29 -36.12 32.90
N VAL A 770 -10.49 -35.70 32.50
CA VAL A 770 -11.72 -36.47 32.66
C VAL A 770 -12.16 -36.98 31.30
N TYR A 771 -12.07 -38.29 31.10
CA TYR A 771 -12.54 -38.92 29.86
C TYR A 771 -14.01 -39.28 29.95
N VAL A 772 -14.84 -38.57 29.19
CA VAL A 772 -16.28 -38.82 29.04
C VAL A 772 -16.50 -39.73 27.83
N ASP A 773 -16.53 -41.03 28.11
CA ASP A 773 -16.52 -42.12 27.16
C ASP A 773 -17.94 -42.56 26.78
N VAL A 774 -18.24 -42.45 25.49
CA VAL A 774 -19.54 -42.82 24.90
C VAL A 774 -19.27 -43.38 23.51
N PRO A 775 -19.85 -44.53 23.12
CA PRO A 775 -19.79 -45.04 21.76
C PRO A 775 -20.33 -44.03 20.75
N VAL A 776 -19.74 -43.97 19.55
CA VAL A 776 -20.13 -42.98 18.51
C VAL A 776 -21.61 -43.09 18.15
N GLU A 777 -22.17 -44.30 18.17
CA GLU A 777 -23.58 -44.57 17.87
C GLU A 777 -24.51 -43.96 18.94
N VAL A 778 -24.08 -43.94 20.20
CA VAL A 778 -24.84 -43.34 21.30
C VAL A 778 -24.73 -41.81 21.23
N ALA A 779 -23.57 -41.27 20.89
CA ALA A 779 -23.39 -39.83 20.66
C ALA A 779 -24.23 -39.33 19.47
N GLU A 780 -24.23 -40.08 18.37
CA GLU A 780 -25.01 -39.82 17.15
C GLU A 780 -26.53 -39.89 17.41
N LYS A 781 -27.00 -40.82 18.25
CA LYS A 781 -28.41 -40.87 18.70
C LYS A 781 -28.83 -39.65 19.53
N ARG A 782 -27.90 -39.10 20.33
CA ARG A 782 -28.18 -37.96 21.21
C ARG A 782 -28.18 -36.62 20.46
N ASP A 783 -27.30 -36.49 19.45
CA ASP A 783 -27.00 -35.32 18.59
C ASP A 783 -27.88 -34.06 18.77
N PRO A 784 -27.75 -33.35 19.90
CA PRO A 784 -28.68 -32.26 20.24
C PRO A 784 -28.51 -31.03 19.34
N LYS A 785 -27.39 -30.95 18.62
CA LYS A 785 -27.03 -29.85 17.70
C LYS A 785 -27.20 -30.24 16.22
N GLY A 786 -27.61 -31.48 15.92
CA GLY A 786 -27.76 -31.98 14.56
C GLY A 786 -26.44 -32.04 13.76
N LEU A 787 -25.30 -32.13 14.44
CA LEU A 787 -23.97 -32.08 13.81
C LEU A 787 -23.55 -33.42 13.22
N TYR A 788 -23.91 -34.54 13.86
CA TYR A 788 -23.64 -35.88 13.33
C TYR A 788 -24.44 -36.10 12.05
N LYS A 789 -25.72 -35.72 12.04
CA LYS A 789 -26.56 -35.77 10.83
C LYS A 789 -25.94 -34.99 9.66
N LYS A 790 -25.54 -33.73 9.90
CA LYS A 790 -24.90 -32.87 8.90
C LYS A 790 -23.53 -33.41 8.43
N ALA A 791 -22.78 -34.07 9.31
CA ALA A 791 -21.52 -34.71 8.95
C ALA A 791 -21.74 -35.92 8.03
N ARG A 792 -22.73 -36.77 8.33
CA ARG A 792 -23.10 -37.93 7.48
C ARG A 792 -23.62 -37.52 6.10
N GLU A 793 -24.32 -36.38 6.03
CA GLU A 793 -24.79 -35.78 4.77
C GLU A 793 -23.67 -35.08 3.96
N GLY A 794 -22.43 -35.05 4.46
CA GLY A 794 -21.28 -34.44 3.78
C GLY A 794 -21.23 -32.91 3.85
N VAL A 795 -22.13 -32.28 4.63
CA VAL A 795 -22.16 -30.82 4.84
C VAL A 795 -20.99 -30.38 5.72
N ILE A 796 -20.59 -31.21 6.71
CA ILE A 796 -19.42 -30.99 7.55
C ILE A 796 -18.34 -32.01 7.18
N LYS A 797 -17.29 -31.55 6.50
CA LYS A 797 -16.30 -32.43 5.86
C LYS A 797 -15.31 -33.08 6.83
N GLU A 798 -15.02 -32.48 7.98
CA GLU A 798 -13.96 -32.93 8.92
C GLU A 798 -14.46 -33.11 10.36
N PHE A 799 -15.50 -33.92 10.56
CA PHE A 799 -16.15 -34.06 11.86
C PHE A 799 -15.55 -35.21 12.69
N THR A 800 -15.13 -34.89 13.93
CA THR A 800 -14.52 -35.83 14.88
C THR A 800 -15.47 -36.98 15.22
N GLY A 801 -15.00 -38.22 15.04
CA GLY A 801 -15.75 -39.46 15.25
C GLY A 801 -16.46 -40.00 14.01
N ILE A 802 -16.54 -39.23 12.91
CA ILE A 802 -17.12 -39.66 11.62
C ILE A 802 -16.07 -39.63 10.51
N SER A 803 -15.60 -38.43 10.13
CA SER A 803 -14.63 -38.23 9.05
C SER A 803 -13.24 -37.82 9.53
N ALA A 804 -13.08 -37.52 10.83
CA ALA A 804 -11.80 -37.28 11.49
C ALA A 804 -11.69 -38.14 12.78
N PRO A 805 -10.50 -38.65 13.15
CA PRO A 805 -10.33 -39.55 14.29
C PRO A 805 -10.50 -38.84 15.64
N TYR A 806 -10.88 -39.61 16.68
CA TYR A 806 -10.79 -39.22 18.09
C TYR A 806 -9.88 -40.21 18.81
N GLU A 807 -8.87 -39.70 19.49
CA GLU A 807 -7.89 -40.49 20.22
C GLU A 807 -8.20 -40.44 21.72
N ALA A 808 -8.79 -41.51 22.25
CA ALA A 808 -9.11 -41.63 23.67
C ALA A 808 -7.84 -41.59 24.56
N PRO A 809 -7.82 -40.91 25.71
CA PRO A 809 -6.65 -40.85 26.58
C PRO A 809 -6.30 -42.23 27.14
N ASP A 810 -5.00 -42.52 27.26
CA ASP A 810 -4.53 -43.84 27.74
C ASP A 810 -4.62 -43.97 29.27
N LYS A 811 -4.47 -42.86 30.00
CA LYS A 811 -4.48 -42.80 31.47
C LYS A 811 -5.17 -41.53 31.99
N PRO A 812 -6.49 -41.37 31.77
CA PRO A 812 -7.22 -40.25 32.37
C PRO A 812 -7.26 -40.42 33.90
N GLU A 813 -7.21 -39.31 34.64
CA GLU A 813 -7.41 -39.31 36.09
C GLU A 813 -8.81 -39.80 36.48
N VAL A 814 -9.82 -39.46 35.67
CA VAL A 814 -11.20 -39.92 35.85
C VAL A 814 -11.75 -40.43 34.52
N HIS A 815 -12.22 -41.68 34.48
CA HIS A 815 -12.87 -42.28 33.31
C HIS A 815 -14.35 -42.51 33.57
N ILE A 816 -15.20 -41.75 32.88
CA ILE A 816 -16.65 -41.79 33.01
C ILE A 816 -17.25 -42.47 31.77
N LYS A 817 -17.84 -43.65 31.96
CA LYS A 817 -18.64 -44.34 30.94
C LYS A 817 -20.06 -43.76 30.91
N ASN A 818 -20.31 -42.79 30.03
CA ASN A 818 -21.49 -41.91 30.10
C ASN A 818 -22.65 -42.30 29.16
N TYR A 819 -22.97 -43.60 29.07
CA TYR A 819 -24.07 -44.11 28.25
C TYR A 819 -25.25 -44.66 29.07
N ASP A 820 -25.04 -45.03 30.33
CA ASP A 820 -26.07 -45.51 31.28
C ASP A 820 -25.90 -44.94 32.71
N LEU A 821 -25.21 -43.79 32.83
CA LEU A 821 -24.89 -43.16 34.11
C LEU A 821 -25.63 -41.82 34.24
N PRO A 822 -26.40 -41.58 35.32
CA PRO A 822 -26.97 -40.27 35.62
C PRO A 822 -25.88 -39.19 35.77
N VAL A 823 -26.17 -37.96 35.31
CA VAL A 823 -25.20 -36.84 35.36
C VAL A 823 -24.69 -36.57 36.78
N ARG A 824 -25.55 -36.71 37.79
CA ARG A 824 -25.16 -36.55 39.20
C ARG A 824 -24.11 -37.57 39.65
N ASP A 825 -24.23 -38.82 39.20
CA ASP A 825 -23.30 -39.89 39.55
C ASP A 825 -21.96 -39.71 38.81
N ALA A 826 -22.01 -39.21 37.56
CA ALA A 826 -20.82 -38.81 36.82
C ALA A 826 -20.06 -37.67 37.51
N VAL A 827 -20.77 -36.65 37.99
CA VAL A 827 -20.18 -35.52 38.76
C VAL A 827 -19.66 -36.01 40.12
N ALA A 828 -20.37 -36.92 40.79
CA ALA A 828 -19.93 -37.50 42.06
C ALA A 828 -18.60 -38.24 41.92
N GLN A 829 -18.33 -38.93 40.80
CA GLN A 829 -17.03 -39.56 40.53
C GLN A 829 -15.90 -38.52 40.43
N ILE A 830 -16.14 -37.39 39.75
CA ILE A 830 -15.15 -36.30 39.66
C ILE A 830 -14.90 -35.71 41.05
N ILE A 831 -15.95 -35.38 41.80
CA ILE A 831 -15.83 -34.79 43.15
C ILE A 831 -15.12 -35.75 44.11
N ALA A 832 -15.43 -37.04 44.06
CA ALA A 832 -14.79 -38.06 44.91
C ALA A 832 -13.28 -38.14 44.63
N TYR A 833 -12.88 -38.14 43.36
CA TYR A 833 -11.46 -38.06 42.99
C TYR A 833 -10.81 -36.77 43.50
N LEU A 834 -11.47 -35.63 43.35
CA LEU A 834 -10.95 -34.36 43.84
C LEU A 834 -10.80 -34.36 45.38
N ASP A 835 -11.72 -34.96 46.13
CA ASP A 835 -11.60 -35.13 47.58
C ASP A 835 -10.43 -36.05 47.95
N GLU A 836 -10.29 -37.20 47.27
CA GLU A 836 -9.23 -38.17 47.52
C GLU A 836 -7.83 -37.58 47.33
N GLN A 837 -7.67 -36.74 46.30
CA GLN A 837 -6.42 -36.03 46.03
C GLN A 837 -6.23 -34.79 46.93
N GLY A 838 -7.21 -34.46 47.78
CA GLY A 838 -7.23 -33.27 48.64
C GLY A 838 -7.41 -31.96 47.87
N TYR A 839 -7.96 -31.99 46.64
CA TYR A 839 -8.16 -30.81 45.77
C TYR A 839 -9.20 -29.84 46.31
N LEU A 840 -10.16 -30.34 47.08
CA LEU A 840 -11.22 -29.55 47.67
C LEU A 840 -10.98 -29.34 49.17
N PRO A 841 -11.41 -28.19 49.73
CA PRO A 841 -11.46 -28.02 51.17
C PRO A 841 -12.44 -29.05 51.79
N PRO A 842 -12.25 -29.40 53.07
CA PRO A 842 -13.17 -30.28 53.78
C PRO A 842 -14.59 -29.71 53.72
N LYS A 843 -15.59 -30.59 53.58
CA LYS A 843 -17.00 -30.16 53.63
C LYS A 843 -17.24 -29.41 54.93
N LYS A 844 -17.86 -28.23 54.83
CA LYS A 844 -18.41 -27.57 56.02
C LYS A 844 -19.56 -28.46 56.52
N GLU A 845 -19.48 -28.91 57.77
CA GLU A 845 -20.55 -29.66 58.44
C GLU A 845 -21.83 -28.85 58.56
#